data_AF-A0A412WX05-F1
#
_entry.id   AF-A0A412WX05-F1
#
_cell.length_a   1.000
_cell.length_b   1.000
_cell.length_c   1.000
_cell.angle_alpha   90.00
_cell.angle_beta   90.00
_cell.angle_gamma   90.00
#
_symmetry.space_group_name_H-M   'P 1'
#
loop_
_entity.id
_entity.type
_entity.pdbx_description
1 polymer ?
#
loop_
_entity_poly.entity_id
_entity_poly.type
_entity_poly.pdbx_seq_one_letter_code
_entity_poly.pdbx_strand_id
1 'polypeptide(L)'
;MKKRLLTLIFTLFVGTFSVFAQMSDPTSWTFSQKKTGDNEYALTFKATIQPGWTVYSMSTPAGGPMPTSITIEKVGEGIELVGTAEESEPSKKHDDVFGVDVWYYSNNYTVTQKIKVTDPSITTVKGSVEFQACQEGACVPGEKDFAIELGNKGADKATVAAADETKDATEDDSLWLFFWVAFGSGLLAVVMPCVFPMIPMTVSFFMHGDSNKAKAKAKAIFFALSIVGIYTALGLIISFLLGPGFINWLSTNWLPNICFFIIFMIFAASFFGAFEIVLPSWLVNKSDKQADKGGYIGAFFMAFTLVLVSFSCTAPIVGTVLVEAARGSVLRPIIGMLGFSIAVALPFGFFSFFPSKLSNLPKSGGWLNAVKVVLGFVEVALGFKFLMVADQTYHWGLLDREIYIAIWVAVFTLQALYLMGKIKFAHDSDLPYIGVPRLIMIIITMSFVIYLIPGMFGAPLKALAGYFPPQETIDFDINRIVRDNAKEIMKSGVQVGGTQGAASAASNEPVKYSDFLHLPHGLDGYFDYDQALKVAQAQDKPLFIDFTGHGCVNCREMEQSVWSDPRVLEMLKNDYIIVALYVDDKTKLPAEEVYVSEYDGKKKNTLGKKNTDFQIKQFESNAQPNYILLDSRKGNEKVLKPHVLQPARGYNKDRDAFVKFLQDGLKEYKARAGK
;
A
#
# COMPACT_ATOMS: atom_id res chain seq x y z
N MET A 1 29.09 19.16 -21.34
CA MET A 1 27.81 19.39 -20.63
C MET A 1 26.93 18.15 -20.52
N LYS A 2 26.70 17.34 -21.57
CA LYS A 2 25.81 16.16 -21.52
C LYS A 2 26.19 15.07 -20.50
N LYS A 3 27.48 14.75 -20.32
CA LYS A 3 27.91 13.74 -19.32
C LYS A 3 27.65 14.18 -17.88
N ARG A 4 27.92 15.45 -17.55
CA ARG A 4 27.68 16.00 -16.20
C ARG A 4 26.19 16.08 -15.87
N LEU A 5 25.34 16.37 -16.85
CA LEU A 5 23.88 16.33 -16.66
C LEU A 5 23.38 14.91 -16.38
N LEU A 6 23.91 13.90 -17.08
CA LEU A 6 23.54 12.50 -16.87
C LEU A 6 24.02 11.99 -15.49
N THR A 7 25.22 12.37 -15.07
CA THR A 7 25.74 12.06 -13.73
C THR A 7 24.92 12.75 -12.65
N LEU A 8 24.53 14.01 -12.86
CA LEU A 8 23.72 14.78 -11.92
C LEU A 8 22.30 14.24 -11.81
N ILE A 9 21.69 13.78 -12.91
CA ILE A 9 20.40 13.07 -12.89
C ILE A 9 20.53 11.74 -12.15
N PHE A 10 21.62 11.00 -12.37
CA PHE A 10 21.87 9.72 -11.68
C PHE A 10 22.13 9.91 -10.17
N THR A 11 22.88 10.94 -9.75
CA THR A 11 23.04 11.26 -8.32
C THR A 11 21.78 11.85 -7.70
N LEU A 12 20.95 12.60 -8.43
CA LEU A 12 19.65 13.04 -7.94
C LEU A 12 18.71 11.83 -7.72
N PHE A 13 18.76 10.83 -8.62
CA PHE A 13 17.94 9.62 -8.57
C PHE A 13 18.35 8.66 -7.44
N VAL A 14 19.64 8.58 -7.12
CA VAL A 14 20.15 7.81 -5.98
C VAL A 14 19.93 8.55 -4.65
N GLY A 15 19.98 9.89 -4.65
CA GLY A 15 19.76 10.72 -3.46
C GLY A 15 18.31 10.75 -2.96
N THR A 16 17.32 10.57 -3.84
CA THR A 16 15.90 10.54 -3.45
C THR A 16 15.47 9.26 -2.72
N PHE A 17 16.33 8.25 -2.60
CA PHE A 17 16.01 6.99 -1.91
C PHE A 17 16.28 6.99 -0.39
N SER A 18 16.88 8.05 0.17
CA SER A 18 17.43 7.99 1.54
C SER A 18 16.84 8.96 2.56
N VAL A 19 15.74 9.68 2.28
CA VAL A 19 15.15 10.58 3.29
C VAL A 19 13.62 10.53 3.26
N PHE A 20 13.06 9.55 3.97
CA PHE A 20 11.73 9.68 4.60
C PHE A 20 11.95 9.69 6.11
N ALA A 21 12.18 10.87 6.67
CA ALA A 21 12.02 11.07 8.11
C ALA A 21 10.53 11.36 8.34
N GLN A 22 9.80 10.41 8.91
CA GLN A 22 8.39 10.59 9.28
C GLN A 22 8.33 11.07 10.74
N MET A 23 7.84 12.29 10.97
CA MET A 23 7.45 12.78 12.31
C MET A 23 6.01 12.32 12.60
N SER A 24 5.84 11.57 13.68
CA SER A 24 4.54 11.09 14.19
C SER A 24 3.99 12.11 15.20
N ASP A 25 2.69 12.46 15.12
CA ASP A 25 2.00 13.28 16.13
C ASP A 25 1.63 12.40 17.34
N PRO A 26 2.14 12.71 18.54
CA PRO A 26 1.97 11.88 19.73
C PRO A 26 0.75 12.26 20.58
N THR A 27 -0.14 13.13 20.12
CA THR A 27 -1.27 13.64 20.90
C THR A 27 -2.62 13.39 20.24
N SER A 28 -3.65 13.12 21.05
CA SER A 28 -5.05 12.96 20.61
C SER A 28 -5.93 13.95 21.36
N TRP A 29 -6.59 14.86 20.65
CA TRP A 29 -7.42 15.91 21.24
C TRP A 29 -8.91 15.61 21.11
N THR A 30 -9.67 15.97 22.14
CA THR A 30 -11.13 15.87 22.22
C THR A 30 -11.71 17.21 22.64
N PHE A 31 -12.81 17.60 21.99
CA PHE A 31 -13.44 18.90 22.17
C PHE A 31 -14.90 18.70 22.55
N SER A 32 -15.35 19.37 23.61
CA SER A 32 -16.72 19.24 24.10
C SER A 32 -17.24 20.56 24.65
N GLN A 33 -18.55 20.68 24.80
CA GLN A 33 -19.17 21.85 25.43
C GLN A 33 -20.18 21.44 26.49
N LYS A 34 -20.33 22.33 27.49
CA LYS A 34 -21.39 22.27 28.48
C LYS A 34 -22.07 23.64 28.59
N LYS A 35 -23.37 23.68 28.38
CA LYS A 35 -24.17 24.89 28.61
C LYS A 35 -24.16 25.25 30.11
N THR A 36 -23.71 26.45 30.44
CA THR A 36 -23.57 26.95 31.82
C THR A 36 -24.56 28.07 32.16
N GLY A 37 -25.22 28.68 31.17
CA GLY A 37 -26.23 29.73 31.34
C GLY A 37 -26.99 30.04 30.05
N ASP A 38 -27.78 31.12 30.03
CA ASP A 38 -28.42 31.60 28.80
C ASP A 38 -27.37 32.20 27.85
N ASN A 39 -27.18 31.54 26.71
CA ASN A 39 -26.13 31.80 25.72
C ASN A 39 -24.69 31.72 26.24
N GLU A 40 -24.47 31.05 27.37
CA GLU A 40 -23.13 30.82 27.94
C GLU A 40 -22.76 29.33 27.91
N TYR A 41 -21.55 29.04 27.42
CA TYR A 41 -21.04 27.69 27.21
C TYR A 41 -19.61 27.56 27.76
N ALA A 42 -19.33 26.47 28.46
CA ALA A 42 -17.97 26.07 28.82
C ALA A 42 -17.45 25.08 27.78
N LEU A 43 -16.41 25.46 27.04
CA LEU A 43 -15.71 24.61 26.08
C LEU A 43 -14.59 23.87 26.80
N THR A 44 -14.49 22.57 26.64
CA THR A 44 -13.45 21.73 27.22
C THR A 44 -12.61 21.08 26.12
N PHE A 45 -11.32 21.36 26.15
CA PHE A 45 -10.28 20.85 25.25
C PHE A 45 -9.45 19.83 26.03
N LYS A 46 -9.46 18.56 25.64
CA LYS A 46 -8.76 17.51 26.37
C LYS A 46 -7.83 16.74 25.45
N ALA A 47 -6.53 16.81 25.72
CA ALA A 47 -5.50 16.03 25.05
C ALA A 47 -5.16 14.76 25.84
N THR A 48 -5.04 13.64 25.15
CA THR A 48 -4.41 12.41 25.63
C THR A 48 -3.06 12.27 24.94
N ILE A 49 -2.00 12.14 25.75
CA ILE A 49 -0.60 12.22 25.31
C ILE A 49 0.00 10.82 25.35
N GLN A 50 0.70 10.41 24.30
CA GLN A 50 1.34 9.10 24.26
C GLN A 50 2.41 8.97 25.37
N PRO A 51 2.55 7.79 26.01
CA PRO A 51 3.55 7.58 27.05
C PRO A 51 4.97 7.91 26.57
N GLY A 52 5.70 8.73 27.33
CA GLY A 52 7.04 9.20 26.99
C GLY A 52 7.10 10.60 26.37
N TRP A 53 5.95 11.15 25.93
CA TRP A 53 5.85 12.50 25.41
C TRP A 53 5.35 13.49 26.47
N THR A 54 5.74 14.75 26.33
CA THR A 54 5.28 15.84 27.21
C THR A 54 4.76 17.03 26.41
N VAL A 55 3.58 17.52 26.76
CA VAL A 55 3.00 18.78 26.23
C VAL A 55 3.13 19.87 27.29
N TYR A 56 3.36 21.12 26.88
CA TYR A 56 3.58 22.23 27.80
C TYR A 56 2.35 23.10 28.02
N SER A 57 2.28 23.71 29.22
CA SER A 57 1.20 24.61 29.65
C SER A 57 1.06 25.85 28.75
N MET A 58 -0.07 26.55 28.81
CA MET A 58 -0.25 27.89 28.23
C MET A 58 0.56 28.95 29.00
N SER A 59 0.99 28.65 30.23
CA SER A 59 1.81 29.52 31.07
C SER A 59 3.24 28.99 31.19
N THR A 60 4.05 29.19 30.13
CA THR A 60 5.50 28.86 30.13
C THR A 60 6.37 30.09 30.35
N PRO A 61 7.55 29.96 31.00
CA PRO A 61 8.45 31.08 31.24
C PRO A 61 9.19 31.49 29.96
N ALA A 62 9.59 32.76 29.87
CA ALA A 62 10.30 33.29 28.71
C ALA A 62 11.63 32.55 28.46
N GLY A 63 11.82 32.04 27.24
CA GLY A 63 12.96 31.19 26.86
C GLY A 63 12.68 29.68 26.90
N GLY A 64 11.49 29.28 27.35
CA GLY A 64 11.03 27.88 27.37
C GLY A 64 10.35 27.40 26.07
N PRO A 65 9.71 26.22 26.11
CA PRO A 65 9.00 25.64 24.97
C PRO A 65 7.78 26.46 24.54
N MET A 66 7.31 26.23 23.30
CA MET A 66 6.14 26.89 22.75
C MET A 66 4.91 26.57 23.62
N PRO A 67 4.24 27.60 24.19
CA PRO A 67 3.08 27.39 25.04
C PRO A 67 1.92 26.83 24.22
N THR A 68 1.05 26.06 24.88
CA THR A 68 -0.24 25.74 24.28
C THR A 68 -1.02 27.04 24.08
N SER A 69 -1.60 27.27 22.90
CA SER A 69 -2.47 28.42 22.61
C SER A 69 -3.83 27.91 22.11
N ILE A 70 -4.91 28.61 22.47
CA ILE A 70 -6.26 28.30 21.98
C ILE A 70 -6.81 29.56 21.33
N THR A 71 -7.12 29.48 20.05
CA THR A 71 -7.73 30.57 19.28
C THR A 71 -9.13 30.18 18.88
N ILE A 72 -10.11 31.04 19.21
CA ILE A 72 -11.52 30.87 18.85
C ILE A 72 -11.84 31.91 17.78
N GLU A 73 -12.46 31.49 16.68
CA GLU A 73 -12.90 32.37 15.61
C GLU A 73 -14.10 33.23 16.04
N LYS A 74 -14.24 34.42 15.45
CA LYS A 74 -15.34 35.38 15.72
C LYS A 74 -15.43 35.91 17.16
N VAL A 75 -14.33 35.83 17.91
CA VAL A 75 -14.20 36.56 19.18
C VAL A 75 -14.26 38.07 18.89
N GLY A 76 -15.27 38.76 19.43
CA GLY A 76 -15.58 40.17 19.14
C GLY A 76 -16.61 40.40 18.02
N GLU A 77 -16.97 39.35 17.26
CA GLU A 77 -17.96 39.36 16.16
C GLU A 77 -19.06 38.31 16.43
N GLY A 78 -19.69 38.38 17.60
CA GLY A 78 -20.78 37.49 18.01
C GLY A 78 -20.44 36.44 19.08
N ILE A 79 -19.16 36.35 19.49
CA ILE A 79 -18.69 35.54 20.63
C ILE A 79 -17.82 36.40 21.55
N GLU A 80 -18.08 36.37 22.86
CA GLU A 80 -17.27 37.01 23.90
C GLU A 80 -16.65 35.95 24.82
N LEU A 81 -15.37 36.10 25.17
CA LEU A 81 -14.70 35.21 26.13
C LEU A 81 -15.04 35.65 27.57
N VAL A 82 -15.47 34.71 28.41
CA VAL A 82 -15.80 34.96 29.82
C VAL A 82 -14.65 34.47 30.70
N GLY A 83 -13.72 35.37 31.02
CA GLY A 83 -12.53 35.05 31.82
C GLY A 83 -11.41 34.38 31.02
N THR A 84 -10.33 34.04 31.71
CA THR A 84 -9.15 33.34 31.16
C THR A 84 -9.37 31.84 31.13
N ALA A 85 -8.71 31.13 30.20
CA ALA A 85 -8.72 29.67 30.14
C ALA A 85 -8.18 29.06 31.46
N GLU A 86 -8.84 28.01 31.96
CA GLU A 86 -8.43 27.26 33.14
C GLU A 86 -7.82 25.91 32.72
N GLU A 87 -6.59 25.63 33.13
CA GLU A 87 -5.90 24.37 32.88
C GLU A 87 -6.01 23.40 34.07
N SER A 88 -5.93 22.09 33.79
CA SER A 88 -5.66 21.06 34.80
C SER A 88 -4.31 21.27 35.50
N GLU A 89 -4.10 20.77 36.72
CA GLU A 89 -2.84 20.99 37.45
C GLU A 89 -1.59 20.45 36.68
N PRO A 90 -0.61 21.30 36.34
CA PRO A 90 0.60 20.88 35.63
C PRO A 90 1.64 20.22 36.53
N SER A 91 2.44 19.32 35.97
CA SER A 91 3.67 18.83 36.60
C SER A 91 4.83 19.80 36.33
N LYS A 92 5.74 19.97 37.29
CA LYS A 92 6.91 20.84 37.16
C LYS A 92 8.19 20.02 37.08
N LYS A 93 9.02 20.24 36.06
CA LYS A 93 10.38 19.68 35.96
C LYS A 93 11.35 20.73 35.43
N HIS A 94 12.63 20.56 35.73
CA HIS A 94 13.69 21.25 35.00
C HIS A 94 13.87 20.56 33.64
N ASP A 95 13.88 21.33 32.55
CA ASP A 95 14.06 20.77 31.21
C ASP A 95 15.46 21.07 30.68
N ASP A 96 16.25 20.02 30.49
CA ASP A 96 17.65 20.12 30.06
C ASP A 96 17.81 20.69 28.64
N VAL A 97 16.75 20.66 27.81
CA VAL A 97 16.75 21.19 26.44
C VAL A 97 16.62 22.70 26.45
N PHE A 98 15.75 23.23 27.32
CA PHE A 98 15.44 24.66 27.39
C PHE A 98 16.18 25.38 28.52
N GLY A 99 16.81 24.65 29.45
CA GLY A 99 17.59 25.21 30.56
C GLY A 99 16.75 25.99 31.58
N VAL A 100 15.43 25.80 31.59
CA VAL A 100 14.47 26.47 32.46
C VAL A 100 13.51 25.46 33.08
N ASP A 101 12.91 25.83 34.21
CA ASP A 101 11.81 25.07 34.79
C ASP A 101 10.57 25.19 33.88
N VAL A 102 9.99 24.06 33.49
CA VAL A 102 8.81 24.00 32.62
C VAL A 102 7.63 23.34 33.32
N TRP A 103 6.44 23.78 32.96
CA TRP A 103 5.17 23.16 33.35
C TRP A 103 4.65 22.28 32.21
N TYR A 104 4.44 21.00 32.48
CA TYR A 104 4.16 20.00 31.45
C TYR A 104 3.14 18.94 31.89
N TYR A 105 2.62 18.22 30.90
CA TYR A 105 1.65 17.14 31.02
C TYR A 105 2.14 15.91 30.24
N SER A 106 2.00 14.71 30.81
CA SER A 106 2.52 13.46 30.20
C SER A 106 1.45 12.44 29.80
N ASN A 107 0.24 12.54 30.35
CA ASN A 107 -0.81 11.54 30.15
C ASN A 107 -2.10 12.18 29.63
N ASN A 108 -2.60 13.17 30.36
CA ASN A 108 -3.78 13.94 29.99
C ASN A 108 -3.51 15.40 30.26
N TYR A 109 -4.04 16.24 29.38
CA TYR A 109 -4.05 17.68 29.53
C TYR A 109 -5.47 18.16 29.26
N THR A 110 -6.02 19.02 30.11
CA THR A 110 -7.37 19.54 29.93
C THR A 110 -7.39 21.04 30.16
N VAL A 111 -7.98 21.76 29.21
CA VAL A 111 -8.18 23.20 29.25
C VAL A 111 -9.68 23.48 29.12
N THR A 112 -10.20 24.40 29.93
CA THR A 112 -11.59 24.84 29.84
C THR A 112 -11.66 26.36 29.60
N GLN A 113 -12.38 26.77 28.55
CA GLN A 113 -12.63 28.17 28.24
C GLN A 113 -14.14 28.44 28.25
N LYS A 114 -14.57 29.44 29.01
CA LYS A 114 -15.98 29.88 29.01
C LYS A 114 -16.19 30.94 27.94
N ILE A 115 -17.30 30.83 27.22
CA ILE A 115 -17.70 31.77 26.16
C ILE A 115 -19.16 32.19 26.34
N LYS A 116 -19.49 33.37 25.84
CA LYS A 116 -20.83 33.92 25.72
C LYS A 116 -21.13 34.23 24.26
N VAL A 117 -22.26 33.76 23.77
CA VAL A 117 -22.66 33.92 22.36
C VAL A 117 -23.65 35.08 22.27
N THR A 118 -23.22 36.16 21.64
CA THR A 118 -24.00 37.41 21.52
C THR A 118 -24.79 37.47 20.23
N ASP A 119 -24.38 36.75 19.18
CA ASP A 119 -25.13 36.59 17.92
C ASP A 119 -25.88 35.24 17.86
N PRO A 120 -27.23 35.23 17.87
CA PRO A 120 -28.03 34.01 17.81
C PRO A 120 -27.89 33.21 16.51
N SER A 121 -27.31 33.78 15.45
CA SER A 121 -27.05 33.08 14.19
C SER A 121 -25.86 32.11 14.26
N ILE A 122 -25.01 32.25 15.29
CA ILE A 122 -23.84 31.39 15.51
C ILE A 122 -24.30 30.08 16.18
N THR A 123 -24.37 29.03 15.36
CA THR A 123 -24.74 27.67 15.79
C THR A 123 -23.53 26.74 15.93
N THR A 124 -22.35 27.17 15.51
CA THR A 124 -21.10 26.40 15.61
C THR A 124 -19.95 27.34 15.97
N VAL A 125 -19.17 26.95 16.98
CA VAL A 125 -17.93 27.63 17.39
C VAL A 125 -16.76 26.91 16.76
N LYS A 126 -15.91 27.65 16.04
CA LYS A 126 -14.71 27.10 15.39
C LYS A 126 -13.44 27.74 15.97
N GLY A 127 -12.31 27.07 15.83
CA GLY A 127 -11.02 27.58 16.27
C GLY A 127 -9.92 26.52 16.15
N SER A 128 -8.72 26.85 16.63
CA SER A 128 -7.57 25.96 16.64
C SER A 128 -6.88 25.93 18.01
N VAL A 129 -6.22 24.81 18.30
CA VAL A 129 -5.34 24.60 19.46
C VAL A 129 -3.94 24.33 18.95
N GLU A 130 -3.00 25.23 19.21
CA GLU A 130 -1.59 25.04 18.91
C GLU A 130 -0.86 24.55 20.17
N PHE A 131 0.08 23.62 20.04
CA PHE A 131 0.86 23.09 21.15
C PHE A 131 2.19 22.53 20.67
N GLN A 132 3.06 22.17 21.60
CA GLN A 132 4.32 21.50 21.30
C GLN A 132 4.47 20.27 22.20
N ALA A 133 4.73 19.11 21.57
CA ALA A 133 5.00 17.86 22.26
C ALA A 133 6.48 17.49 22.13
N CYS A 134 7.14 17.09 23.22
CA CYS A 134 8.56 16.68 23.19
C CYS A 134 8.80 15.31 23.81
N GLN A 135 9.80 14.59 23.28
CA GLN A 135 10.34 13.34 23.81
C GLN A 135 11.87 13.33 23.61
N GLU A 136 12.64 13.07 24.67
CA GLU A 136 14.10 12.87 24.63
C GLU A 136 14.89 13.90 23.78
N GLY A 137 14.54 15.18 23.87
CA GLY A 137 15.23 16.27 23.16
C GLY A 137 14.72 16.57 21.74
N ALA A 138 13.76 15.79 21.24
CA ALA A 138 13.03 16.09 20.00
C ALA A 138 11.67 16.71 20.33
N CYS A 139 11.33 17.82 19.67
CA CYS A 139 10.08 18.54 19.85
C CYS A 139 9.32 18.67 18.54
N VAL A 140 8.04 18.33 18.56
CA VAL A 140 7.12 18.38 17.42
C VAL A 140 6.03 19.41 17.74
N PRO A 141 5.93 20.52 16.97
CA PRO A 141 4.78 21.40 17.07
C PRO A 141 3.54 20.71 16.48
N GLY A 142 2.39 20.91 17.10
CA GLY A 142 1.10 20.40 16.65
C GLY A 142 0.04 21.48 16.66
N GLU A 143 -0.91 21.39 15.73
CA GLU A 143 -2.07 22.26 15.63
C GLU A 143 -3.31 21.39 15.42
N LYS A 144 -4.42 21.70 16.10
CA LYS A 144 -5.69 20.97 15.98
C LYS A 144 -6.86 21.93 15.87
N ASP A 145 -7.56 21.86 14.74
CA ASP A 145 -8.82 22.58 14.55
C ASP A 145 -9.97 21.89 15.27
N PHE A 146 -10.91 22.70 15.77
CA PHE A 146 -12.15 22.23 16.39
C PHE A 146 -13.36 22.96 15.83
N ALA A 147 -14.48 22.25 15.77
CA ALA A 147 -15.80 22.78 15.47
C ALA A 147 -16.82 22.20 16.45
N ILE A 148 -17.45 23.05 17.26
CA ILE A 148 -18.36 22.65 18.34
C ILE A 148 -19.74 23.24 18.08
N GLU A 149 -20.75 22.39 17.92
CA GLU A 149 -22.15 22.81 17.73
C GLU A 149 -22.82 23.25 19.04
N LEU A 150 -23.59 24.34 18.97
CA LEU A 150 -24.32 24.96 20.08
C LEU A 150 -25.82 24.67 19.94
N GLY A 151 -26.38 23.76 20.77
CA GLY A 151 -27.80 23.44 20.72
C GLY A 151 -28.27 22.36 21.70
N ASN A 152 -29.56 22.38 22.05
CA ASN A 152 -30.18 21.53 23.08
C ASN A 152 -30.69 20.19 22.52
N LYS A 153 -29.85 19.47 21.77
CA LYS A 153 -30.01 18.03 21.54
C LYS A 153 -28.90 17.33 22.31
N GLY A 154 -29.32 16.35 23.11
CA GLY A 154 -28.55 15.73 24.19
C GLY A 154 -27.06 15.54 23.91
N ALA A 155 -26.27 15.92 24.92
CA ALA A 155 -24.90 15.49 25.07
C ALA A 155 -24.82 13.95 24.95
N ASP A 156 -24.29 13.47 23.84
CA ASP A 156 -23.26 12.44 23.77
C ASP A 156 -22.90 12.20 22.29
N LYS A 157 -21.60 12.26 22.00
CA LYS A 157 -20.91 12.12 20.71
C LYS A 157 -20.89 13.37 19.80
N ALA A 158 -19.86 14.19 20.00
CA ALA A 158 -19.17 14.80 18.86
C ALA A 158 -18.37 13.70 18.15
N THR A 159 -18.57 13.57 16.84
CA THR A 159 -17.86 12.61 15.99
C THR A 159 -16.41 13.05 15.85
N VAL A 160 -15.50 12.38 16.54
CA VAL A 160 -14.06 12.42 16.21
C VAL A 160 -13.92 11.63 14.92
N ALA A 161 -13.72 12.33 13.80
CA ALA A 161 -13.14 11.71 12.62
C ALA A 161 -11.76 11.18 13.04
N ALA A 162 -11.60 9.85 13.03
CA ALA A 162 -10.31 9.22 13.22
C ALA A 162 -9.39 9.67 12.06
N ALA A 163 -8.54 10.64 12.34
CA ALA A 163 -7.45 11.05 11.47
C ALA A 163 -6.23 10.16 11.77
N ASP A 164 -6.12 9.07 11.01
CA ASP A 164 -4.81 8.53 10.67
C ASP A 164 -4.19 9.47 9.62
N GLU A 165 -2.98 9.93 9.91
CA GLU A 165 -2.08 10.74 9.08
C GLU A 165 -2.71 11.64 8.00
N THR A 166 -2.98 12.89 8.36
CA THR A 166 -2.86 14.00 7.40
C THR A 166 -2.07 15.14 8.02
N LYS A 167 -0.98 15.50 7.33
CA LYS A 167 -0.47 16.86 7.35
C LYS A 167 -1.65 17.80 7.06
N ASP A 168 -2.03 18.64 8.01
CA ASP A 168 -2.78 19.85 7.68
C ASP A 168 -1.80 20.82 7.05
N ALA A 169 -1.73 20.67 5.74
CA ALA A 169 -1.74 21.82 4.91
C ALA A 169 -3.23 21.98 4.53
N THR A 170 -3.72 23.22 4.44
CA THR A 170 -5.11 23.66 4.22
C THR A 170 -5.98 22.72 3.36
N GLU A 171 -7.32 22.78 3.43
CA GLU A 171 -8.23 21.89 2.64
C GLU A 171 -7.85 21.75 1.14
N ASP A 172 -7.22 22.77 0.55
CA ASP A 172 -6.60 22.72 -0.78
C ASP A 172 -5.28 21.93 -0.86
N ASP A 173 -4.42 22.01 0.16
CA ASP A 173 -3.15 21.31 0.21
C ASP A 173 -3.26 19.79 0.45
N SER A 174 -4.32 19.28 1.10
CA SER A 174 -4.51 17.82 1.25
C SER A 174 -4.79 17.13 -0.10
N LEU A 175 -5.60 17.78 -0.94
CA LEU A 175 -5.86 17.33 -2.31
C LEU A 175 -4.67 17.58 -3.23
N TRP A 176 -3.96 18.68 -3.03
CA TRP A 176 -2.76 19.02 -3.78
C TRP A 176 -1.59 18.08 -3.47
N LEU A 177 -1.35 17.76 -2.21
CA LEU A 177 -0.35 16.77 -1.79
C LEU A 177 -0.71 15.39 -2.34
N PHE A 178 -1.98 14.98 -2.24
CA PHE A 178 -2.46 13.74 -2.82
C PHE A 178 -2.28 13.70 -4.34
N PHE A 179 -2.56 14.81 -5.03
CA PHE A 179 -2.30 14.95 -6.47
C PHE A 179 -0.82 14.74 -6.80
N TRP A 180 0.10 15.35 -6.05
CA TRP A 180 1.54 15.20 -6.29
C TRP A 180 2.07 13.81 -5.94
N VAL A 181 1.50 13.15 -4.94
CA VAL A 181 1.80 11.74 -4.63
C VAL A 181 1.35 10.84 -5.79
N ALA A 182 0.12 11.04 -6.29
CA ALA A 182 -0.40 10.30 -7.44
C ALA A 182 0.38 10.64 -8.73
N PHE A 183 0.80 11.89 -8.90
CA PHE A 183 1.67 12.31 -10.00
C PHE A 183 3.04 11.62 -9.93
N GLY A 184 3.65 11.59 -8.75
CA GLY A 184 4.92 10.88 -8.52
C GLY A 184 4.81 9.39 -8.82
N SER A 185 3.71 8.75 -8.41
CA SER A 185 3.46 7.33 -8.70
C SER A 185 3.20 7.07 -10.19
N GLY A 186 2.56 8.01 -10.90
CA GLY A 186 2.43 7.97 -12.36
C GLY A 186 3.75 8.15 -13.09
N LEU A 187 4.66 8.97 -12.58
CA LEU A 187 6.00 9.10 -13.16
C LEU A 187 6.82 7.81 -12.98
N LEU A 188 6.71 7.16 -11.82
CA LEU A 188 7.30 5.86 -11.57
C LEU A 188 6.74 4.79 -12.52
N ALA A 189 5.44 4.83 -12.81
CA ALA A 189 4.78 3.92 -13.73
C ALA A 189 5.35 3.98 -15.17
N VAL A 190 5.92 5.11 -15.61
CA VAL A 190 6.53 5.23 -16.94
C VAL A 190 7.79 4.36 -17.10
N VAL A 191 8.48 4.09 -15.98
CA VAL A 191 9.67 3.22 -15.96
C VAL A 191 9.30 1.74 -15.96
N MET A 192 8.02 1.42 -15.78
CA MET A 192 7.55 0.03 -15.79
C MET A 192 7.72 -0.60 -17.18
N PRO A 193 8.06 -1.90 -17.24
CA PRO A 193 8.49 -2.55 -18.45
C PRO A 193 7.44 -2.58 -19.57
N CYS A 194 6.14 -2.45 -19.30
CA CYS A 194 5.13 -2.41 -20.37
C CYS A 194 4.89 -1.00 -20.93
N VAL A 195 5.35 0.05 -20.24
CA VAL A 195 5.15 1.45 -20.63
C VAL A 195 6.36 1.96 -21.39
N PHE A 196 7.55 1.68 -20.87
CA PHE A 196 8.80 2.17 -21.43
C PHE A 196 9.02 1.80 -22.92
N PRO A 197 8.78 0.56 -23.38
CA PRO A 197 8.99 0.17 -24.78
C PRO A 197 7.98 0.76 -25.76
N MET A 198 6.83 1.23 -25.26
CA MET A 198 5.86 1.93 -26.08
C MET A 198 6.34 3.34 -26.44
N ILE A 199 7.30 3.94 -25.73
CA ILE A 199 7.84 5.26 -26.04
C ILE A 199 8.48 5.29 -27.44
N PRO A 200 9.42 4.38 -27.82
CA PRO A 200 9.91 4.32 -29.19
C PRO A 200 8.84 4.08 -30.26
N MET A 201 7.84 3.22 -29.99
CA MET A 201 6.78 2.92 -30.96
C MET A 201 5.86 4.13 -31.19
N THR A 202 5.44 4.81 -30.13
CA THR A 202 4.63 6.03 -30.21
C THR A 202 5.39 7.15 -30.92
N VAL A 203 6.68 7.32 -30.64
CA VAL A 203 7.52 8.26 -31.37
C VAL A 203 7.60 7.91 -32.86
N SER A 204 7.80 6.64 -33.22
CA SER A 204 7.88 6.21 -34.62
C SER A 204 6.62 6.57 -35.41
N PHE A 205 5.44 6.42 -34.80
CA PHE A 205 4.17 6.84 -35.38
C PHE A 205 4.12 8.35 -35.68
N PHE A 206 4.64 9.19 -34.77
CA PHE A 206 4.70 10.65 -34.98
C PHE A 206 5.87 11.11 -35.86
N MET A 207 6.92 10.30 -36.04
CA MET A 207 8.03 10.60 -36.96
C MET A 207 7.64 10.45 -38.43
N HIS A 208 6.66 9.60 -38.75
CA HIS A 208 6.11 9.44 -40.10
C HIS A 208 4.90 10.36 -40.38
N GLY A 209 4.59 11.27 -39.45
CA GLY A 209 3.41 12.14 -39.53
C GLY A 209 3.59 13.42 -40.34
N ASP A 210 2.46 13.89 -40.91
CA ASP A 210 2.13 15.22 -41.47
C ASP A 210 3.29 16.24 -41.61
N SER A 211 3.56 16.68 -42.84
CA SER A 211 4.63 17.65 -43.16
C SER A 211 4.47 19.03 -42.48
N ASN A 212 3.28 19.34 -41.97
CA ASN A 212 2.99 20.58 -41.27
C ASN A 212 3.21 20.45 -39.74
N LYS A 213 4.22 21.18 -39.23
CA LYS A 213 4.58 21.25 -37.80
C LYS A 213 3.42 21.63 -36.87
N ALA A 214 2.47 22.46 -37.30
CA ALA A 214 1.33 22.86 -36.48
C ALA A 214 0.31 21.71 -36.32
N LYS A 215 0.03 20.97 -37.40
CA LYS A 215 -0.85 19.80 -37.38
C LYS A 215 -0.23 18.65 -36.58
N ALA A 216 1.08 18.44 -36.70
CA ALA A 216 1.81 17.46 -35.90
C ALA A 216 1.72 17.76 -34.38
N LYS A 217 1.89 19.03 -33.98
CA LYS A 217 1.73 19.46 -32.58
C LYS A 217 0.31 19.27 -32.06
N ALA A 218 -0.70 19.64 -32.84
CA ALA A 218 -2.10 19.45 -32.46
C ALA A 218 -2.45 17.96 -32.27
N LYS A 219 -1.95 17.08 -33.15
CA LYS A 219 -2.09 15.62 -33.03
C LYS A 219 -1.40 15.06 -31.77
N ALA A 220 -0.21 15.55 -31.44
CA ALA A 220 0.52 15.14 -30.23
C ALA A 220 -0.20 15.58 -28.93
N ILE A 221 -0.74 16.80 -28.89
CA ILE A 221 -1.54 17.28 -27.74
C ILE A 221 -2.81 16.44 -27.59
N PHE A 222 -3.52 16.19 -28.69
CA PHE A 222 -4.72 15.35 -28.68
C PHE A 222 -4.43 13.93 -28.20
N PHE A 223 -3.29 13.36 -28.61
CA PHE A 223 -2.81 12.07 -28.12
C PHE A 223 -2.58 12.07 -26.61
N ALA A 224 -1.85 13.06 -26.07
CA ALA A 224 -1.60 13.18 -24.64
C ALA A 224 -2.90 13.37 -23.83
N LEU A 225 -3.82 14.21 -24.32
CA LEU A 225 -5.14 14.41 -23.71
C LEU A 225 -6.00 13.15 -23.76
N SER A 226 -5.87 12.34 -24.82
CA SER A 226 -6.55 11.05 -24.91
C SER A 226 -6.05 10.07 -23.84
N ILE A 227 -4.73 10.02 -23.58
CA ILE A 227 -4.18 9.20 -22.49
C ILE A 227 -4.77 9.62 -21.14
N VAL A 228 -4.77 10.93 -20.84
CA VAL A 228 -5.35 11.48 -19.61
C VAL A 228 -6.82 11.13 -19.48
N GLY A 229 -7.59 11.35 -20.55
CA GLY A 229 -9.03 11.06 -20.58
C GLY A 229 -9.34 9.59 -20.38
N ILE A 230 -8.62 8.69 -21.05
CA ILE A 230 -8.88 7.24 -20.97
C ILE A 230 -8.48 6.68 -19.59
N TYR A 231 -7.32 7.05 -19.05
CA TYR A 231 -6.92 6.60 -17.71
C TYR A 231 -7.86 7.13 -16.62
N THR A 232 -8.24 8.41 -16.70
CA THR A 232 -9.18 9.01 -15.75
C THR A 232 -10.55 8.35 -15.86
N ALA A 233 -11.06 8.15 -17.08
CA ALA A 233 -12.33 7.45 -17.30
C ALA A 233 -12.29 6.01 -16.78
N LEU A 234 -11.21 5.27 -17.04
CA LEU A 234 -11.06 3.90 -16.55
C LEU A 234 -11.03 3.85 -15.02
N GLY A 235 -10.29 4.75 -14.37
CA GLY A 235 -10.25 4.86 -12.91
C GLY A 235 -11.61 5.20 -12.30
N LEU A 236 -12.38 6.08 -12.94
CA LEU A 236 -13.73 6.42 -12.50
C LEU A 236 -14.72 5.28 -12.71
N ILE A 237 -14.69 4.62 -13.86
CA ILE A 237 -15.53 3.45 -14.14
C ILE A 237 -15.24 2.36 -13.11
N ILE A 238 -13.97 2.09 -12.82
CA ILE A 238 -13.61 1.07 -11.83
C ILE A 238 -14.11 1.46 -10.43
N SER A 239 -13.90 2.71 -10.02
CA SER A 239 -14.29 3.18 -8.69
C SER A 239 -15.80 3.24 -8.48
N PHE A 240 -16.56 3.73 -9.47
CA PHE A 240 -18.02 3.94 -9.36
C PHE A 240 -18.86 2.73 -9.81
N LEU A 241 -18.47 2.06 -10.90
CA LEU A 241 -19.31 1.03 -11.52
C LEU A 241 -18.94 -0.38 -11.05
N LEU A 242 -17.66 -0.65 -10.83
CA LEU A 242 -17.16 -2.01 -10.56
C LEU A 242 -16.87 -2.25 -9.07
N GLY A 243 -16.64 -1.18 -8.31
CA GLY A 243 -16.45 -1.19 -6.87
C GLY A 243 -15.12 -1.79 -6.43
N PRO A 244 -14.82 -1.77 -5.12
CA PRO A 244 -13.48 -2.08 -4.60
C PRO A 244 -13.08 -3.56 -4.79
N GLY A 245 -14.05 -4.47 -4.91
CA GLY A 245 -13.80 -5.89 -5.16
C GLY A 245 -13.33 -6.22 -6.58
N PHE A 246 -13.50 -5.32 -7.56
CA PHE A 246 -13.10 -5.60 -8.94
C PHE A 246 -11.58 -5.58 -9.14
N ILE A 247 -10.85 -4.70 -8.45
CA ILE A 247 -9.39 -4.66 -8.53
C ILE A 247 -8.78 -5.93 -7.95
N ASN A 248 -9.32 -6.42 -6.81
CA ASN A 248 -8.93 -7.70 -6.25
C ASN A 248 -9.27 -8.85 -7.22
N TRP A 249 -10.47 -8.85 -7.81
CA TRP A 249 -10.86 -9.84 -8.82
C TRP A 249 -9.92 -9.83 -10.04
N LEU A 250 -9.61 -8.66 -10.59
CA LEU A 250 -8.72 -8.51 -11.74
C LEU A 250 -7.32 -9.03 -11.45
N SER A 251 -6.82 -8.77 -10.23
CA SER A 251 -5.47 -9.17 -9.81
C SER A 251 -5.38 -10.65 -9.48
N THR A 252 -6.46 -11.32 -9.07
CA THR A 252 -6.44 -12.68 -8.51
C THR A 252 -7.20 -13.72 -9.35
N ASN A 253 -7.88 -13.33 -10.44
CA ASN A 253 -8.55 -14.30 -11.31
C ASN A 253 -7.60 -14.90 -12.31
N TRP A 254 -7.76 -16.20 -12.56
CA TRP A 254 -6.97 -16.93 -13.54
C TRP A 254 -7.09 -16.34 -14.95
N LEU A 255 -8.28 -15.92 -15.39
CA LEU A 255 -8.50 -15.50 -16.78
C LEU A 255 -7.72 -14.21 -17.12
N PRO A 256 -7.85 -13.08 -16.40
CA PRO A 256 -7.02 -11.90 -16.64
C PRO A 256 -5.52 -12.20 -16.49
N ASN A 257 -5.13 -13.00 -15.49
CA ASN A 257 -3.73 -13.33 -15.24
C ASN A 257 -3.12 -14.18 -16.36
N ILE A 258 -3.83 -15.17 -16.90
CA ILE A 258 -3.39 -15.94 -18.08
C ILE A 258 -3.32 -15.02 -19.30
N CYS A 259 -4.31 -14.16 -19.52
CA CYS A 259 -4.28 -13.20 -20.61
C CYS A 259 -3.05 -12.28 -20.51
N PHE A 260 -2.75 -11.76 -19.31
CA PHE A 260 -1.56 -10.95 -19.07
C PHE A 260 -0.27 -11.75 -19.27
N PHE A 261 -0.19 -12.98 -18.77
CA PHE A 261 0.95 -13.87 -19.01
C PHE A 261 1.22 -14.04 -20.51
N ILE A 262 0.19 -14.38 -21.30
CA ILE A 262 0.31 -14.56 -22.76
C ILE A 262 0.75 -13.26 -23.43
N ILE A 263 0.15 -12.12 -23.05
CA ILE A 263 0.51 -10.80 -23.59
C ILE A 263 1.98 -10.47 -23.30
N PHE A 264 2.46 -10.72 -22.08
CA PHE A 264 3.87 -10.52 -21.72
C PHE A 264 4.80 -11.45 -22.50
N MET A 265 4.42 -12.72 -22.74
CA MET A 265 5.23 -13.63 -23.57
C MET A 265 5.30 -13.15 -25.02
N ILE A 266 4.21 -12.59 -25.57
CA ILE A 266 4.19 -12.00 -26.91
C ILE A 266 5.08 -10.76 -26.99
N PHE A 267 5.04 -9.87 -25.99
CA PHE A 267 5.93 -8.70 -25.94
C PHE A 267 7.40 -9.09 -25.77
N ALA A 268 7.70 -10.05 -24.91
CA ALA A 268 9.06 -10.56 -24.73
C ALA A 268 9.60 -11.16 -26.04
N ALA A 269 8.80 -11.96 -26.74
CA ALA A 269 9.15 -12.49 -28.05
C ALA A 269 9.41 -11.38 -29.09
N SER A 270 8.62 -10.31 -29.06
CA SER A 270 8.84 -9.12 -29.89
C SER A 270 10.17 -8.43 -29.58
N PHE A 271 10.55 -8.32 -28.30
CA PHE A 271 11.83 -7.71 -27.90
C PHE A 271 13.05 -8.58 -28.18
N PHE A 272 12.90 -9.90 -28.18
CA PHE A 272 13.93 -10.82 -28.68
C PHE A 272 14.08 -10.78 -30.21
N GLY A 273 13.17 -10.08 -30.91
CA GLY A 273 13.21 -9.93 -32.37
C GLY A 273 12.58 -11.09 -33.12
N ALA A 274 11.69 -11.87 -32.50
CA ALA A 274 10.93 -12.91 -33.21
C ALA A 274 9.98 -12.31 -34.26
N PHE A 275 9.39 -11.17 -33.94
CA PHE A 275 8.58 -10.33 -34.83
C PHE A 275 8.57 -8.91 -34.28
N GLU A 276 8.52 -7.88 -35.11
CA GLU A 276 8.25 -6.53 -34.62
C GLU A 276 6.73 -6.34 -34.54
N ILE A 277 6.20 -5.88 -33.40
CA ILE A 277 4.80 -5.43 -33.28
C ILE A 277 4.68 -4.08 -33.99
N VAL A 278 4.79 -4.11 -35.32
CA VAL A 278 4.45 -3.01 -36.19
C VAL A 278 3.01 -3.25 -36.62
N LEU A 279 2.17 -2.22 -36.52
CA LEU A 279 0.81 -2.27 -37.05
C LEU A 279 0.85 -2.83 -38.47
N PRO A 280 -0.01 -3.80 -38.83
CA PRO A 280 0.01 -4.39 -40.16
C PRO A 280 -0.03 -3.30 -41.23
N SER A 281 0.79 -3.42 -42.26
CA SER A 281 0.87 -2.41 -43.33
C SER A 281 -0.48 -2.13 -43.97
N TRP A 282 -1.42 -3.09 -43.98
CA TRP A 282 -2.79 -2.88 -44.44
C TRP A 282 -3.62 -1.99 -43.52
N LEU A 283 -3.39 -2.02 -42.20
CA LEU A 283 -4.08 -1.16 -41.22
C LEU A 283 -3.47 0.24 -41.23
N VAL A 284 -2.14 0.33 -41.35
CA VAL A 284 -1.42 1.61 -41.52
C VAL A 284 -1.76 2.26 -42.86
N ASN A 285 -1.75 1.53 -43.98
CA ASN A 285 -2.08 2.06 -45.31
C ASN A 285 -3.55 2.50 -45.42
N LYS A 286 -4.47 1.86 -44.68
CA LYS A 286 -5.87 2.30 -44.59
C LYS A 286 -6.00 3.53 -43.71
N SER A 287 -5.22 3.61 -42.63
CA SER A 287 -5.12 4.79 -41.78
C SER A 287 -4.39 5.96 -42.45
N ASP A 288 -3.49 5.71 -43.40
CA ASP A 288 -2.78 6.71 -44.22
C ASP A 288 -3.66 7.24 -45.37
N LYS A 289 -4.38 6.35 -46.08
CA LYS A 289 -5.43 6.79 -47.03
C LYS A 289 -6.55 7.58 -46.37
N GLN A 290 -6.76 7.37 -45.07
CA GLN A 290 -7.72 8.09 -44.25
C GLN A 290 -7.05 9.23 -43.45
N ALA A 291 -5.71 9.35 -43.47
CA ALA A 291 -4.95 10.41 -42.80
C ALA A 291 -5.14 11.76 -43.48
N ASP A 292 -5.45 11.77 -44.78
CA ASP A 292 -5.88 12.98 -45.50
C ASP A 292 -7.26 13.51 -45.04
N LYS A 293 -8.03 12.73 -44.27
CA LYS A 293 -9.33 13.16 -43.70
C LYS A 293 -9.52 12.96 -42.19
N GLY A 294 -8.58 12.40 -41.43
CA GLY A 294 -8.85 12.12 -40.01
C GLY A 294 -7.71 11.60 -39.12
N GLY A 295 -6.49 12.11 -39.25
CA GLY A 295 -5.32 11.67 -38.46
C GLY A 295 -5.42 11.74 -36.91
N TYR A 296 -6.51 12.25 -36.33
CA TYR A 296 -6.78 12.22 -34.88
C TYR A 296 -7.34 10.87 -34.40
N ILE A 297 -8.07 10.15 -35.24
CA ILE A 297 -8.65 8.84 -34.89
C ILE A 297 -7.54 7.82 -34.61
N GLY A 298 -6.50 7.80 -35.46
CA GLY A 298 -5.33 6.95 -35.25
C GLY A 298 -4.59 7.25 -33.95
N ALA A 299 -4.44 8.54 -33.59
CA ALA A 299 -3.85 8.95 -32.31
C ALA A 299 -4.69 8.46 -31.12
N PHE A 300 -6.02 8.57 -31.16
CA PHE A 300 -6.89 8.07 -30.10
C PHE A 300 -6.75 6.54 -29.90
N PHE A 301 -6.78 5.76 -30.98
CA PHE A 301 -6.62 4.29 -30.88
C PHE A 301 -5.25 3.87 -30.37
N MET A 302 -4.18 4.60 -30.76
CA MET A 302 -2.84 4.37 -30.20
C MET A 302 -2.80 4.69 -28.70
N ALA A 303 -3.44 5.77 -28.27
CA ALA A 303 -3.53 6.13 -26.85
C ALA A 303 -4.32 5.07 -26.08
N PHE A 304 -5.45 4.60 -26.62
CA PHE A 304 -6.25 3.54 -26.02
C PHE A 304 -5.47 2.23 -25.86
N THR A 305 -4.74 1.82 -26.90
CA THR A 305 -3.92 0.61 -26.87
C THR A 305 -2.80 0.72 -25.84
N LEU A 306 -2.14 1.89 -25.76
CA LEU A 306 -1.14 2.18 -24.74
C LEU A 306 -1.72 2.07 -23.33
N VAL A 307 -2.85 2.72 -23.06
CA VAL A 307 -3.49 2.70 -21.73
C VAL A 307 -3.94 1.30 -21.37
N LEU A 308 -4.51 0.53 -22.30
CA LEU A 308 -4.97 -0.83 -22.05
C LEU A 308 -3.82 -1.75 -21.62
N VAL A 309 -2.71 -1.74 -22.37
CA VAL A 309 -1.54 -2.57 -22.07
C VAL A 309 -0.81 -2.08 -20.82
N SER A 310 -0.67 -0.75 -20.67
CA SER A 310 -0.04 -0.14 -19.51
C SER A 310 -0.83 -0.38 -18.23
N PHE A 311 -2.17 -0.37 -18.29
CA PHE A 311 -3.02 -0.61 -17.13
C PHE A 311 -2.74 -1.96 -16.48
N SER A 312 -2.40 -3.00 -17.26
CA SER A 312 -2.01 -4.32 -16.76
C SER A 312 -0.82 -4.26 -15.79
N CYS A 313 0.20 -3.44 -16.07
CA CYS A 313 1.35 -3.29 -15.17
C CYS A 313 1.17 -2.19 -14.12
N THR A 314 0.34 -1.18 -14.38
CA THR A 314 0.10 -0.08 -13.45
C THR A 314 -1.03 -0.33 -12.47
N ALA A 315 -1.82 -1.39 -12.65
CA ALA A 315 -2.98 -1.73 -11.83
C ALA A 315 -2.69 -1.76 -10.31
N PRO A 316 -1.55 -2.30 -9.81
CA PRO A 316 -1.26 -2.26 -8.38
C PRO A 316 -1.09 -0.83 -7.85
N ILE A 317 -0.38 0.02 -8.59
CA ILE A 317 -0.15 1.42 -8.21
C ILE A 317 -1.48 2.19 -8.25
N VAL A 318 -2.23 2.06 -9.35
CA VAL A 318 -3.55 2.66 -9.49
C VAL A 318 -4.50 2.16 -8.40
N GLY A 319 -4.45 0.86 -8.07
CA GLY A 319 -5.23 0.26 -6.99
C GLY A 319 -4.96 0.91 -5.64
N THR A 320 -3.69 1.12 -5.27
CA THR A 320 -3.34 1.82 -4.02
C THR A 320 -3.84 3.26 -3.99
N VAL A 321 -3.71 4.00 -5.10
CA VAL A 321 -4.22 5.36 -5.22
C VAL A 321 -5.75 5.40 -5.11
N LEU A 322 -6.45 4.44 -5.72
CA LEU A 322 -7.91 4.36 -5.67
C LEU A 322 -8.44 3.93 -4.31
N VAL A 323 -7.78 3.00 -3.61
CA VAL A 323 -8.17 2.58 -2.26
C VAL A 323 -8.01 3.73 -1.27
N GLU A 324 -6.90 4.47 -1.34
CA GLU A 324 -6.70 5.64 -0.49
C GLU A 324 -7.72 6.74 -0.81
N ALA A 325 -8.02 6.92 -2.10
CA ALA A 325 -9.03 7.88 -2.53
C ALA A 325 -10.46 7.51 -2.12
N ALA A 326 -10.78 6.22 -1.99
CA ALA A 326 -12.10 5.73 -1.59
C ALA A 326 -12.44 6.05 -0.12
N ARG A 327 -11.46 6.41 0.70
CA ARG A 327 -11.64 6.81 2.10
C ARG A 327 -12.14 8.25 2.28
N GLY A 328 -12.26 9.04 1.20
CA GLY A 328 -12.72 10.42 1.26
C GLY A 328 -13.86 10.73 0.29
N SER A 329 -14.04 12.01 -0.03
CA SER A 329 -15.11 12.48 -0.93
C SER A 329 -14.96 11.94 -2.35
N VAL A 330 -16.07 11.92 -3.10
CA VAL A 330 -16.16 11.57 -4.55
C VAL A 330 -15.11 12.27 -5.43
N LEU A 331 -14.57 13.41 -4.97
CA LEU A 331 -13.58 14.18 -5.69
C LEU A 331 -12.14 13.62 -5.59
N ARG A 332 -11.79 12.92 -4.50
CA ARG A 332 -10.43 12.37 -4.31
C ARG A 332 -10.02 11.37 -5.39
N PRO A 333 -10.86 10.38 -5.80
CA PRO A 333 -10.49 9.44 -6.86
C PRO A 333 -10.25 10.14 -8.21
N ILE A 334 -11.03 11.20 -8.50
CA ILE A 334 -10.86 11.99 -9.72
C ILE A 334 -9.48 12.66 -9.72
N ILE A 335 -9.13 13.35 -8.63
CA ILE A 335 -7.86 14.09 -8.51
C ILE A 335 -6.66 13.14 -8.56
N GLY A 336 -6.73 12.00 -7.87
CA GLY A 336 -5.66 10.99 -7.90
C GLY A 336 -5.44 10.42 -9.29
N MET A 337 -6.52 10.03 -9.98
CA MET A 337 -6.42 9.50 -11.35
C MET A 337 -5.98 10.55 -12.37
N LEU A 338 -6.39 11.80 -12.18
CA LEU A 338 -5.94 12.93 -12.99
C LEU A 338 -4.42 13.14 -12.83
N GLY A 339 -3.92 13.22 -11.59
CA GLY A 339 -2.49 13.38 -11.31
C GLY A 339 -1.65 12.24 -11.89
N PHE A 340 -2.08 11.00 -11.65
CA PHE A 340 -1.43 9.81 -12.19
C PHE A 340 -1.37 9.83 -13.73
N SER A 341 -2.49 10.13 -14.39
CA SER A 341 -2.58 10.07 -15.84
C SER A 341 -1.85 11.21 -16.55
N ILE A 342 -1.80 12.41 -15.96
CA ILE A 342 -0.97 13.52 -16.44
C ILE A 342 0.51 13.16 -16.39
N ALA A 343 0.96 12.54 -15.29
CA ALA A 343 2.34 12.12 -15.14
C ALA A 343 2.75 11.08 -16.18
N VAL A 344 1.88 10.10 -16.48
CA VAL A 344 2.12 9.11 -17.54
C VAL A 344 2.09 9.76 -18.92
N ALA A 345 1.15 10.68 -19.19
CA ALA A 345 1.01 11.32 -20.50
C ALA A 345 2.18 12.28 -20.82
N LEU A 346 2.83 12.86 -19.81
CA LEU A 346 3.85 13.89 -19.97
C LEU A 346 5.05 13.44 -20.82
N PRO A 347 5.75 12.32 -20.52
CA PRO A 347 6.87 11.86 -21.33
C PRO A 347 6.46 11.55 -22.77
N PHE A 348 5.34 10.88 -22.97
CA PHE A 348 4.84 10.54 -24.30
C PHE A 348 4.42 11.77 -25.11
N GLY A 349 3.73 12.73 -24.49
CA GLY A 349 3.37 14.00 -25.08
C GLY A 349 4.60 14.83 -25.44
N PHE A 350 5.59 14.87 -24.54
CA PHE A 350 6.85 15.58 -24.76
C PHE A 350 7.63 15.03 -25.96
N PHE A 351 7.81 13.72 -26.04
CA PHE A 351 8.51 13.09 -27.17
C PHE A 351 7.75 13.23 -28.49
N SER A 352 6.41 13.21 -28.44
CA SER A 352 5.56 13.44 -29.61
C SER A 352 5.59 14.91 -30.08
N PHE A 353 5.84 15.87 -29.20
CA PHE A 353 5.89 17.30 -29.52
C PHE A 353 7.19 17.75 -30.21
N PHE A 354 8.29 17.01 -30.02
CA PHE A 354 9.59 17.32 -30.63
C PHE A 354 10.16 16.17 -31.48
N PRO A 355 9.49 15.73 -32.57
CA PRO A 355 9.99 14.63 -33.42
C PRO A 355 11.41 14.90 -33.97
N SER A 356 11.69 16.16 -34.35
CA SER A 356 12.97 16.57 -34.96
C SER A 356 14.15 16.65 -33.98
N LYS A 357 13.91 16.65 -32.67
CA LYS A 357 14.98 16.50 -31.66
C LYS A 357 15.30 15.03 -31.40
N LEU A 358 14.34 14.14 -31.67
CA LEU A 358 14.51 12.69 -31.61
C LEU A 358 15.09 12.09 -32.88
N SER A 359 14.93 12.72 -34.05
CA SER A 359 15.66 12.35 -35.28
C SER A 359 17.18 12.50 -35.15
N ASN A 360 17.66 13.20 -34.11
CA ASN A 360 19.07 13.32 -33.74
C ASN A 360 19.50 12.34 -32.65
N LEU A 361 18.61 11.49 -32.13
CA LEU A 361 19.04 10.30 -31.40
C LEU A 361 19.69 9.36 -32.42
N PRO A 362 20.86 8.77 -32.08
CA PRO A 362 21.55 7.88 -33.00
C PRO A 362 20.58 6.81 -33.48
N LYS A 363 20.48 6.62 -34.81
CA LYS A 363 19.71 5.53 -35.44
C LYS A 363 19.94 4.28 -34.61
N SER A 364 18.88 3.75 -34.00
CA SER A 364 18.79 2.50 -33.26
C SER A 364 20.05 1.64 -33.34
N GLY A 365 21.11 2.04 -32.62
CA GLY A 365 22.37 1.33 -32.69
C GLY A 365 22.22 -0.03 -32.01
N GLY A 366 23.24 -0.88 -32.06
CA GLY A 366 23.26 -2.14 -31.31
C GLY A 366 22.95 -1.98 -29.82
N TRP A 367 23.16 -0.78 -29.25
CA TRP A 367 22.75 -0.45 -27.88
C TRP A 367 21.23 -0.46 -27.66
N LEU A 368 20.42 0.08 -28.57
CA LEU A 368 18.97 0.08 -28.40
C LEU A 368 18.42 -1.36 -28.50
N ASN A 369 19.01 -2.17 -29.39
CA ASN A 369 18.67 -3.59 -29.46
C ASN A 369 19.03 -4.33 -28.17
N ALA A 370 20.20 -4.03 -27.59
CA ALA A 370 20.58 -4.60 -26.29
C ALA A 370 19.63 -4.21 -25.17
N VAL A 371 19.11 -2.98 -25.14
CA VAL A 371 18.09 -2.57 -24.17
C VAL A 371 16.80 -3.36 -24.37
N LYS A 372 16.32 -3.55 -25.62
CA LYS A 372 15.13 -4.36 -25.91
C LYS A 372 15.30 -5.79 -25.38
N VAL A 373 16.39 -6.46 -25.73
CA VAL A 373 16.63 -7.85 -25.32
C VAL A 373 16.70 -7.98 -23.80
N VAL A 374 17.37 -7.06 -23.10
CA VAL A 374 17.39 -7.04 -21.62
C VAL A 374 15.99 -6.86 -21.04
N LEU A 375 15.20 -5.93 -21.58
CA LEU A 375 13.80 -5.76 -21.16
C LEU A 375 12.96 -6.99 -21.49
N GLY A 376 13.22 -7.70 -22.59
CA GLY A 376 12.54 -8.94 -22.95
C GLY A 376 12.73 -10.04 -21.89
N PHE A 377 13.96 -10.22 -21.37
CA PHE A 377 14.20 -11.15 -20.26
C PHE A 377 13.44 -10.74 -18.99
N VAL A 378 13.43 -9.44 -18.66
CA VAL A 378 12.65 -8.91 -17.53
C VAL A 378 11.14 -9.14 -17.72
N GLU A 379 10.62 -8.96 -18.93
CA GLU A 379 9.22 -9.24 -19.27
C GLU A 379 8.87 -10.73 -19.14
N VAL A 380 9.78 -11.64 -19.49
CA VAL A 380 9.57 -13.08 -19.23
C VAL A 380 9.41 -13.32 -17.74
N ALA A 381 10.34 -12.84 -16.91
CA ALA A 381 10.29 -13.02 -15.46
C ALA A 381 9.01 -12.44 -14.83
N LEU A 382 8.62 -11.23 -15.25
CA LEU A 382 7.39 -10.58 -14.77
C LEU A 382 6.11 -11.23 -15.32
N GLY A 383 6.15 -11.81 -16.52
CA GLY A 383 5.04 -12.57 -17.07
C GLY A 383 4.70 -13.76 -16.19
N PHE A 384 5.72 -14.52 -15.77
CA PHE A 384 5.54 -15.67 -14.87
C PHE A 384 4.89 -15.28 -13.54
N LYS A 385 5.06 -14.04 -13.06
CA LYS A 385 4.36 -13.54 -11.86
C LYS A 385 2.84 -13.64 -12.00
N PHE A 386 2.27 -13.29 -13.15
CA PHE A 386 0.82 -13.38 -13.36
C PHE A 386 0.37 -14.84 -13.38
N LEU A 387 1.14 -15.72 -14.01
CA LEU A 387 0.86 -17.16 -13.99
C LEU A 387 0.92 -17.74 -12.56
N MET A 388 1.90 -17.32 -11.76
CA MET A 388 2.04 -17.68 -10.35
C MET A 388 0.85 -17.23 -9.51
N VAL A 389 0.35 -16.01 -9.68
CA VAL A 389 -0.83 -15.54 -8.93
C VAL A 389 -2.06 -16.38 -9.27
N ALA A 390 -2.24 -16.78 -10.54
CA ALA A 390 -3.31 -17.69 -10.94
C ALA A 390 -3.14 -19.08 -10.32
N ASP A 391 -1.92 -19.62 -10.37
CA ASP A 391 -1.55 -20.92 -9.81
C ASP A 391 -1.85 -21.01 -8.30
N GLN A 392 -1.45 -20.01 -7.53
CA GLN A 392 -1.61 -19.96 -6.07
C GLN A 392 -3.06 -19.72 -5.63
N THR A 393 -3.82 -18.88 -6.35
CA THR A 393 -5.22 -18.59 -5.98
C THR A 393 -6.18 -19.74 -6.33
N TYR A 394 -5.83 -20.58 -7.29
CA TYR A 394 -6.61 -21.74 -7.74
C TYR A 394 -6.02 -23.09 -7.30
N HIS A 395 -4.90 -23.09 -6.59
CA HIS A 395 -4.21 -24.29 -6.09
C HIS A 395 -3.85 -25.29 -7.20
N TRP A 396 -3.30 -24.81 -8.32
CA TRP A 396 -2.91 -25.70 -9.43
C TRP A 396 -1.63 -26.50 -9.16
N GLY A 397 -0.69 -25.96 -8.37
CA GLY A 397 0.57 -26.64 -8.03
C GLY A 397 1.54 -26.79 -9.22
N LEU A 398 1.53 -25.83 -10.15
CA LEU A 398 2.42 -25.81 -11.32
C LEU A 398 3.70 -25.02 -11.07
N LEU A 399 3.63 -23.99 -10.21
CA LEU A 399 4.71 -23.02 -9.98
C LEU A 399 5.05 -22.93 -8.51
N ASP A 400 5.41 -24.06 -7.93
CA ASP A 400 6.01 -24.11 -6.60
C ASP A 400 7.28 -23.26 -6.53
N ARG A 401 7.63 -22.81 -5.33
CA ARG A 401 8.64 -21.77 -5.12
C ARG A 401 9.99 -22.09 -5.76
N GLU A 402 10.44 -23.34 -5.70
CA GLU A 402 11.68 -23.81 -6.31
C GLU A 402 11.63 -23.79 -7.83
N ILE A 403 10.51 -24.19 -8.45
CA ILE A 403 10.30 -24.17 -9.89
C ILE A 403 10.29 -22.72 -10.37
N TYR A 404 9.55 -21.87 -9.66
CA TYR A 404 9.44 -20.45 -9.98
C TYR A 404 10.79 -19.73 -9.84
N ILE A 405 11.54 -19.97 -8.76
CA ILE A 405 12.89 -19.42 -8.59
C ILE A 405 13.85 -19.97 -9.65
N ALA A 406 13.76 -21.26 -10.01
CA ALA A 406 14.58 -21.85 -11.06
C ALA A 406 14.35 -21.18 -12.42
N ILE A 407 13.10 -20.87 -12.76
CA ILE A 407 12.76 -20.10 -13.96
C ILE A 407 13.43 -18.72 -13.92
N TRP A 408 13.35 -18.00 -12.80
CA TRP A 408 14.01 -16.70 -12.64
C TRP A 408 15.54 -16.81 -12.78
N VAL A 409 16.16 -17.78 -12.11
CA VAL A 409 17.59 -18.05 -12.23
C VAL A 409 17.97 -18.34 -13.67
N ALA A 410 17.21 -19.16 -14.40
CA ALA A 410 17.47 -19.46 -15.80
C ALA A 410 17.37 -18.19 -16.69
N VAL A 411 16.29 -17.42 -16.54
CA VAL A 411 16.04 -16.19 -17.31
C VAL A 411 17.16 -15.16 -17.10
N PHE A 412 17.52 -14.86 -15.85
CA PHE A 412 18.58 -13.88 -15.56
C PHE A 412 19.98 -14.40 -15.88
N THR A 413 20.22 -15.72 -15.83
CA THR A 413 21.47 -16.32 -16.31
C THR A 413 21.59 -16.16 -17.83
N LEU A 414 20.52 -16.41 -18.59
CA LEU A 414 20.49 -16.18 -20.04
C LEU A 414 20.71 -14.68 -20.36
N GLN A 415 20.12 -13.78 -19.58
CA GLN A 415 20.39 -12.34 -19.70
C GLN A 415 21.87 -12.00 -19.46
N ALA A 416 22.50 -12.60 -18.44
CA ALA A 416 23.93 -12.40 -18.17
C ALA A 416 24.81 -12.94 -19.32
N LEU A 417 24.49 -14.12 -19.85
CA LEU A 417 25.15 -14.72 -21.03
C LEU A 417 25.00 -13.85 -22.28
N TYR A 418 23.82 -13.27 -22.48
CA TYR A 418 23.58 -12.28 -23.54
C TYR A 418 24.45 -11.03 -23.36
N LEU A 419 24.48 -10.45 -22.16
CA LEU A 419 25.31 -9.29 -21.88
C LEU A 419 26.81 -9.57 -22.05
N MET A 420 27.26 -10.79 -21.73
CA MET A 420 28.63 -11.27 -22.01
C MET A 420 28.93 -11.49 -23.50
N GLY A 421 27.92 -11.41 -24.38
CA GLY A 421 28.07 -11.61 -25.83
C GLY A 421 28.12 -13.08 -26.24
N LYS A 422 27.73 -14.02 -25.36
CA LYS A 422 27.66 -15.45 -25.67
C LYS A 422 26.38 -15.84 -26.41
N ILE A 423 25.32 -15.05 -26.25
CA ILE A 423 24.05 -15.18 -26.97
C ILE A 423 23.90 -13.95 -27.88
N LYS A 424 23.44 -14.15 -29.12
CA LYS A 424 23.24 -13.10 -30.10
C LYS A 424 21.89 -13.30 -30.80
N PHE A 425 21.07 -12.26 -30.87
CA PHE A 425 19.79 -12.27 -31.58
C PHE A 425 19.93 -11.67 -32.99
N ALA A 426 18.92 -11.87 -33.84
CA ALA A 426 18.96 -11.55 -35.27
C ALA A 426 19.32 -10.09 -35.60
N HIS A 427 18.97 -9.15 -34.71
CA HIS A 427 19.20 -7.71 -34.89
C HIS A 427 20.41 -7.17 -34.10
N ASP A 428 21.23 -8.04 -33.51
CA ASP A 428 22.42 -7.63 -32.75
C ASP A 428 23.64 -7.39 -33.64
N SER A 429 24.37 -6.32 -33.34
CA SER A 429 25.71 -6.06 -33.87
C SER A 429 26.77 -6.91 -33.15
N ASP A 430 27.89 -7.20 -33.84
CA ASP A 430 29.02 -7.88 -33.19
C ASP A 430 29.63 -7.06 -32.05
N LEU A 431 30.04 -7.75 -30.99
CA LEU A 431 30.63 -7.19 -29.78
C LEU A 431 32.09 -7.64 -29.65
N PRO A 432 33.06 -6.84 -30.12
CA PRO A 432 34.48 -7.19 -30.02
C PRO A 432 35.01 -7.09 -28.59
N TYR A 433 34.45 -6.22 -27.74
CA TYR A 433 34.82 -6.06 -26.35
C TYR A 433 33.62 -5.68 -25.47
N ILE A 434 33.70 -5.99 -24.17
CA ILE A 434 32.67 -5.65 -23.19
C ILE A 434 32.96 -4.25 -22.65
N GLY A 435 32.06 -3.30 -22.92
CA GLY A 435 32.15 -1.95 -22.36
C GLY A 435 31.81 -1.90 -20.86
N VAL A 436 32.33 -0.89 -20.15
CA VAL A 436 32.11 -0.71 -18.69
C VAL A 436 30.63 -0.73 -18.26
N PRO A 437 29.68 -0.05 -18.95
CA PRO A 437 28.27 -0.10 -18.53
C PRO A 437 27.66 -1.50 -18.63
N ARG A 438 28.08 -2.28 -19.64
CA ARG A 438 27.64 -3.66 -19.83
C ARG A 438 28.25 -4.58 -18.78
N LEU A 439 29.51 -4.35 -18.41
CA LEU A 439 30.16 -5.07 -17.31
C LEU A 439 29.45 -4.86 -15.97
N ILE A 440 29.08 -3.60 -15.64
CA ILE A 440 28.29 -3.30 -14.43
C ILE A 440 26.96 -4.06 -14.44
N MET A 441 26.24 -4.06 -15.56
CA MET A 441 24.98 -4.81 -15.68
C MET A 441 25.16 -6.32 -15.55
N ILE A 442 26.27 -6.89 -16.04
CA ILE A 442 26.61 -8.31 -15.84
C ILE A 442 26.82 -8.59 -14.35
N ILE A 443 27.61 -7.77 -13.66
CA ILE A 443 27.89 -7.95 -12.23
C ILE A 443 26.59 -7.89 -11.43
N ILE A 444 25.72 -6.90 -11.70
CA ILE A 444 24.42 -6.77 -11.04
C ILE A 444 23.54 -8.00 -11.30
N THR A 445 23.42 -8.42 -12.56
CA THR A 445 22.59 -9.57 -12.95
C THR A 445 23.10 -10.87 -12.32
N MET A 446 24.42 -11.11 -12.33
CA MET A 446 25.00 -12.31 -11.72
C MET A 446 24.90 -12.29 -10.19
N SER A 447 25.09 -11.13 -9.55
CA SER A 447 24.90 -10.99 -8.10
C SER A 447 23.46 -11.28 -7.71
N PHE A 448 22.50 -10.84 -8.53
CA PHE A 448 21.08 -11.14 -8.37
C PHE A 448 20.80 -12.65 -8.52
N VAL A 449 21.35 -13.30 -9.54
CA VAL A 449 21.24 -14.78 -9.70
C VAL A 449 21.79 -15.51 -8.47
N ILE A 450 22.99 -15.13 -7.99
CA ILE A 450 23.62 -15.74 -6.81
C ILE A 450 22.75 -15.55 -5.56
N TYR A 451 22.12 -14.38 -5.41
CA TYR A 451 21.20 -14.10 -4.31
C TYR A 451 19.95 -14.99 -4.35
N LEU A 452 19.45 -15.38 -5.53
CA LEU A 452 18.26 -16.21 -5.67
C LEU A 452 18.49 -17.69 -5.35
N ILE A 453 19.69 -18.23 -5.61
CA ILE A 453 19.99 -19.67 -5.47
C ILE A 453 19.64 -20.22 -4.07
N PRO A 454 20.02 -19.58 -2.94
CA PRO A 454 19.62 -20.05 -1.62
C PRO A 454 18.10 -20.15 -1.42
N GLY A 455 17.31 -19.36 -2.14
CA GLY A 455 15.85 -19.37 -2.06
C GLY A 455 15.22 -20.68 -2.52
N MET A 456 15.90 -21.42 -3.42
CA MET A 456 15.48 -22.76 -3.85
C MET A 456 15.59 -23.80 -2.72
N PHE A 457 16.37 -23.51 -1.67
CA PHE A 457 16.64 -24.39 -0.55
C PHE A 457 16.02 -23.89 0.76
N GLY A 458 14.96 -23.06 0.66
CA GLY A 458 14.22 -22.58 1.83
C GLY A 458 14.69 -21.24 2.39
N ALA A 459 15.62 -20.51 1.74
CA ALA A 459 15.93 -19.16 2.18
C ALA A 459 14.76 -18.20 1.93
N PRO A 460 14.44 -17.29 2.88
CA PRO A 460 13.24 -16.45 2.82
C PRO A 460 13.25 -15.40 1.71
N LEU A 461 14.43 -15.00 1.22
CA LEU A 461 14.61 -13.93 0.22
C LEU A 461 13.80 -12.67 0.56
N LYS A 462 13.98 -12.12 1.78
CA LYS A 462 13.11 -11.07 2.36
C LYS A 462 12.86 -9.88 1.43
N ALA A 463 13.84 -9.46 0.63
CA ALA A 463 13.71 -8.32 -0.29
C ALA A 463 12.73 -8.56 -1.46
N LEU A 464 12.48 -9.83 -1.80
CA LEU A 464 11.65 -10.26 -2.93
C LEU A 464 10.49 -11.14 -2.48
N ALA A 465 10.23 -11.21 -1.17
CA ALA A 465 9.22 -12.09 -0.57
C ALA A 465 7.84 -11.96 -1.22
N GLY A 466 7.43 -10.73 -1.59
CA GLY A 466 6.16 -10.49 -2.25
C GLY A 466 6.08 -10.88 -3.73
N TYR A 467 7.19 -11.26 -4.36
CA TYR A 467 7.26 -11.63 -5.78
C TYR A 467 7.43 -13.14 -6.01
N PHE A 468 7.60 -13.91 -4.94
CA PHE A 468 7.80 -15.34 -4.98
C PHE A 468 6.65 -16.07 -4.26
N PRO A 469 6.39 -17.34 -4.62
CA PRO A 469 5.43 -18.16 -3.87
C PRO A 469 5.82 -18.27 -2.38
N PRO A 470 4.87 -18.58 -1.48
CA PRO A 470 5.16 -18.81 -0.06
C PRO A 470 6.17 -19.93 0.15
N GLN A 471 6.92 -19.88 1.26
CA GLN A 471 7.91 -20.93 1.59
C GLN A 471 7.28 -22.32 1.77
N GLU A 472 6.00 -22.37 2.15
CA GLU A 472 5.29 -23.62 2.39
C GLU A 472 5.06 -24.44 1.11
N THR A 473 5.10 -23.80 -0.06
CA THR A 473 5.01 -24.48 -1.37
C THR A 473 6.30 -25.21 -1.76
N ILE A 474 7.38 -25.07 -0.98
CA ILE A 474 8.64 -25.79 -1.26
C ILE A 474 8.48 -27.26 -0.89
N ASP A 475 8.78 -28.16 -1.83
CA ASP A 475 8.88 -29.60 -1.56
C ASP A 475 10.12 -29.89 -0.71
N PHE A 476 11.28 -29.34 -1.10
CA PHE A 476 12.57 -29.52 -0.43
C PHE A 476 12.99 -28.31 0.44
N ASP A 477 12.42 -28.18 1.65
CA ASP A 477 12.81 -27.15 2.62
C ASP A 477 13.74 -27.73 3.69
N ILE A 478 15.03 -27.35 3.64
CA ILE A 478 16.04 -27.75 4.62
C ILE A 478 15.65 -27.31 6.03
N ASN A 479 15.06 -26.13 6.20
CA ASN A 479 14.67 -25.62 7.52
C ASN A 479 13.48 -26.38 8.09
N ARG A 480 12.50 -26.76 7.24
CA ARG A 480 11.39 -27.66 7.65
C ARG A 480 11.94 -29.02 8.06
N ILE A 481 12.78 -29.65 7.23
CA ILE A 481 13.38 -30.95 7.52
C ILE A 481 14.19 -30.92 8.83
N VAL A 482 14.99 -29.88 9.07
CA VAL A 482 15.74 -29.73 10.33
C VAL A 482 14.80 -29.55 11.51
N ARG A 483 13.73 -28.75 11.39
CA ARG A 483 12.73 -28.57 12.46
C ARG A 483 11.98 -29.85 12.77
N ASP A 484 11.56 -30.59 11.76
CA ASP A 484 10.80 -31.83 11.92
C ASP A 484 11.69 -32.94 12.50
N ASN A 485 12.94 -33.05 12.03
CA ASN A 485 13.92 -33.95 12.63
C ASN A 485 14.24 -33.56 14.07
N ALA A 486 14.36 -32.27 14.39
CA ALA A 486 14.55 -31.81 15.77
C ALA A 486 13.33 -32.15 16.67
N LYS A 487 12.10 -32.01 16.15
CA LYS A 487 10.87 -32.41 16.85
C LYS A 487 10.82 -33.93 17.09
N GLU A 488 11.21 -34.75 16.12
CA GLU A 488 11.27 -36.20 16.26
C GLU A 488 12.39 -36.64 17.23
N ILE A 489 13.55 -35.98 17.21
CA ILE A 489 14.62 -36.21 18.18
C ILE A 489 14.15 -35.86 19.61
N MET A 490 13.44 -34.74 19.78
CA MET A 490 12.83 -34.34 21.06
C MET A 490 11.76 -35.33 21.55
N LYS A 491 11.05 -36.03 20.66
CA LYS A 491 10.13 -37.13 21.05
C LYS A 491 10.88 -38.38 21.53
N SER A 492 12.12 -38.60 21.11
CA SER A 492 12.89 -39.82 21.39
C SER A 492 13.78 -39.76 22.64
N GLY A 493 13.97 -38.58 23.26
CA GLY A 493 14.83 -38.40 24.43
C GLY A 493 14.16 -37.60 25.54
N VAL A 494 13.84 -38.30 26.65
CA VAL A 494 13.33 -37.76 27.94
C VAL A 494 11.88 -37.23 27.88
N GLN A 495 10.98 -37.91 28.60
CA GLN A 495 9.71 -37.32 29.01
C GLN A 495 9.98 -36.12 29.93
N VAL A 496 9.91 -34.92 29.37
CA VAL A 496 9.42 -33.74 30.07
C VAL A 496 8.30 -33.18 29.21
N GLY A 497 7.10 -33.08 29.78
CA GLY A 497 5.87 -32.73 29.07
C GLY A 497 6.04 -31.50 28.18
N GLY A 498 6.00 -31.73 26.87
CA GLY A 498 6.06 -30.72 25.83
C GLY A 498 5.05 -31.10 24.73
N THR A 499 3.92 -30.41 24.79
CA THR A 499 2.79 -30.32 23.85
C THR A 499 3.01 -30.92 22.45
N GLN A 500 2.43 -32.10 22.21
CA GLN A 500 1.85 -32.41 20.91
C GLN A 500 0.77 -31.35 20.62
N GLY A 501 0.84 -30.71 19.45
CA GLY A 501 -0.26 -29.96 18.82
C GLY A 501 -1.08 -29.03 19.74
N ALA A 502 -0.56 -27.84 20.06
CA ALA A 502 -1.33 -26.82 20.78
C ALA A 502 -2.55 -26.29 19.98
N ALA A 503 -2.66 -26.61 18.69
CA ALA A 503 -3.83 -26.30 17.86
C ALA A 503 -4.99 -27.32 17.96
N SER A 504 -4.85 -28.44 18.68
CA SER A 504 -5.96 -29.42 18.82
C SER A 504 -6.36 -29.75 20.26
N ALA A 505 -5.84 -29.04 21.26
CA ALA A 505 -6.14 -29.37 22.67
C ALA A 505 -7.47 -28.78 23.17
N ALA A 506 -8.02 -27.75 22.53
CA ALA A 506 -9.24 -27.06 23.00
C ALA A 506 -10.52 -27.46 22.25
N SER A 507 -10.41 -27.98 21.03
CA SER A 507 -11.52 -28.54 20.25
C SER A 507 -10.99 -29.80 19.55
N ASN A 508 -11.54 -30.97 19.84
CA ASN A 508 -11.18 -32.24 19.19
C ASN A 508 -11.53 -32.31 17.68
N GLU A 509 -11.60 -31.16 17.01
CA GLU A 509 -11.96 -30.99 15.60
C GLU A 509 -10.71 -30.60 14.81
N PRO A 510 -10.47 -31.21 13.62
CA PRO A 510 -9.35 -30.82 12.76
C PRO A 510 -9.50 -29.36 12.31
N VAL A 511 -8.37 -28.66 12.14
CA VAL A 511 -8.36 -27.26 11.66
C VAL A 511 -8.90 -27.23 10.23
N LYS A 512 -10.00 -26.49 10.01
CA LYS A 512 -10.60 -26.36 8.66
C LYS A 512 -9.60 -25.74 7.69
N TYR A 513 -9.56 -26.28 6.47
CA TYR A 513 -8.70 -25.83 5.36
C TYR A 513 -7.18 -25.97 5.59
N SER A 514 -6.75 -26.63 6.67
CA SER A 514 -5.32 -26.84 6.97
C SER A 514 -4.59 -27.78 5.99
N ASP A 515 -5.32 -28.49 5.13
CA ASP A 515 -4.76 -29.35 4.09
C ASP A 515 -4.01 -28.57 2.99
N PHE A 516 -4.39 -27.31 2.76
CA PHE A 516 -3.82 -26.47 1.69
C PHE A 516 -3.53 -25.03 2.10
N LEU A 517 -4.00 -24.59 3.28
CA LEU A 517 -3.63 -23.30 3.85
C LEU A 517 -2.67 -23.51 5.02
N HIS A 518 -1.61 -22.69 5.03
CA HIS A 518 -0.56 -22.75 6.03
C HIS A 518 -0.18 -21.34 6.47
N LEU A 519 0.28 -21.22 7.72
CA LEU A 519 0.83 -19.97 8.26
C LEU A 519 2.35 -19.98 8.13
N PRO A 520 2.99 -18.82 7.88
CA PRO A 520 4.42 -18.74 7.71
C PRO A 520 5.18 -18.98 9.02
N HIS A 521 6.48 -19.24 8.90
CA HIS A 521 7.43 -19.35 10.03
C HIS A 521 7.14 -20.47 11.04
N GLY A 522 6.28 -21.43 10.69
CA GLY A 522 5.86 -22.51 11.58
C GLY A 522 4.99 -22.04 12.74
N LEU A 523 4.23 -20.95 12.53
CA LEU A 523 3.14 -20.55 13.42
C LEU A 523 1.96 -21.52 13.26
N ASP A 524 1.32 -21.86 14.38
CA ASP A 524 0.08 -22.64 14.39
C ASP A 524 -1.12 -21.68 14.48
N GLY A 525 -2.21 -21.99 13.77
CA GLY A 525 -3.42 -21.16 13.78
C GLY A 525 -4.54 -21.73 12.92
N TYR A 526 -5.51 -20.88 12.60
CA TYR A 526 -6.79 -21.28 12.00
C TYR A 526 -7.07 -20.51 10.70
N PHE A 527 -7.96 -21.05 9.86
CA PHE A 527 -8.39 -20.44 8.60
C PHE A 527 -9.91 -20.21 8.52
N ASP A 528 -10.61 -20.48 9.62
CA ASP A 528 -12.04 -20.23 9.81
C ASP A 528 -12.24 -19.43 11.09
N TYR A 529 -12.99 -18.33 10.98
CA TYR A 529 -13.19 -17.38 12.08
C TYR A 529 -13.88 -18.02 13.28
N ASP A 530 -14.96 -18.78 13.04
CA ASP A 530 -15.77 -19.35 14.12
C ASP A 530 -14.98 -20.42 14.89
N GLN A 531 -14.20 -21.25 14.18
CA GLN A 531 -13.29 -22.22 14.80
C GLN A 531 -12.22 -21.52 15.65
N ALA A 532 -11.58 -20.48 15.10
CA ALA A 532 -10.53 -19.74 15.81
C ALA A 532 -11.08 -19.04 17.07
N LEU A 533 -12.27 -18.44 16.96
CA LEU A 533 -12.92 -17.73 18.04
C LEU A 533 -13.27 -18.67 19.20
N LYS A 534 -13.83 -19.86 18.92
CA LYS A 534 -14.15 -20.88 19.93
C LYS A 534 -12.91 -21.27 20.74
N VAL A 535 -11.77 -21.43 20.07
CA VAL A 535 -10.49 -21.77 20.71
C VAL A 535 -9.94 -20.59 21.51
N ALA A 536 -10.00 -19.37 20.95
CA ALA A 536 -9.56 -18.16 21.63
C ALA A 536 -10.33 -17.92 22.93
N GLN A 537 -11.65 -18.16 22.93
CA GLN A 537 -12.49 -18.11 24.13
C GLN A 537 -12.14 -19.20 25.14
N ALA A 538 -11.91 -20.44 24.68
CA ALA A 538 -11.56 -21.56 25.55
C ALA A 538 -10.20 -21.38 26.24
N GLN A 539 -9.25 -20.70 25.58
CA GLN A 539 -7.93 -20.42 26.13
C GLN A 539 -7.83 -19.04 26.82
N ASP A 540 -8.91 -18.26 26.85
CA ASP A 540 -8.94 -16.87 27.29
C ASP A 540 -7.82 -16.02 26.69
N LYS A 541 -7.65 -16.12 25.37
CA LYS A 541 -6.66 -15.36 24.61
C LYS A 541 -7.34 -14.42 23.60
N PRO A 542 -6.76 -13.25 23.33
CA PRO A 542 -7.21 -12.39 22.25
C PRO A 542 -7.05 -13.08 20.89
N LEU A 543 -7.92 -12.73 19.94
CA LEU A 543 -7.88 -13.24 18.58
C LEU A 543 -7.11 -12.24 17.69
N PHE A 544 -6.07 -12.73 17.02
CA PHE A 544 -5.34 -12.00 15.98
C PHE A 544 -5.91 -12.41 14.61
N ILE A 545 -6.61 -11.49 13.96
CA ILE A 545 -7.22 -11.71 12.63
C ILE A 545 -6.32 -11.08 11.57
N ASP A 546 -5.81 -11.90 10.66
CA ASP A 546 -5.06 -11.49 9.48
C ASP A 546 -5.93 -11.60 8.22
N PHE A 547 -6.41 -10.48 7.70
CA PHE A 547 -7.00 -10.45 6.36
C PHE A 547 -5.89 -10.39 5.32
N THR A 548 -5.67 -11.54 4.68
CA THR A 548 -4.53 -11.78 3.80
C THR A 548 -4.99 -12.30 2.43
N GLY A 549 -4.04 -12.57 1.54
CA GLY A 549 -4.32 -13.20 0.26
C GLY A 549 -3.09 -13.84 -0.38
N HIS A 550 -3.33 -14.82 -1.24
CA HIS A 550 -2.31 -15.52 -2.02
C HIS A 550 -1.56 -14.57 -2.97
N GLY A 551 -2.30 -13.69 -3.66
CA GLY A 551 -1.74 -12.68 -4.56
C GLY A 551 -1.27 -11.39 -3.88
N CYS A 552 -1.34 -11.32 -2.55
CA CYS A 552 -1.06 -10.10 -1.79
C CYS A 552 0.45 -9.91 -1.53
N VAL A 553 1.13 -9.20 -2.44
CA VAL A 553 2.56 -8.85 -2.35
C VAL A 553 2.92 -8.24 -0.98
N ASN A 554 2.13 -7.27 -0.53
CA ASN A 554 2.34 -6.55 0.73
C ASN A 554 2.19 -7.46 1.96
N CYS A 555 1.27 -8.43 1.91
CA CYS A 555 1.07 -9.41 2.99
C CYS A 555 2.29 -10.31 3.12
N ARG A 556 2.74 -10.89 2.01
CA ARG A 556 3.93 -11.75 1.98
C ARG A 556 5.19 -10.99 2.43
N GLU A 557 5.31 -9.71 2.07
CA GLU A 557 6.42 -8.88 2.53
C GLU A 557 6.35 -8.62 4.05
N MET A 558 5.17 -8.34 4.61
CA MET A 558 4.99 -8.19 6.05
C MET A 558 5.33 -9.47 6.82
N GLU A 559 4.90 -10.63 6.32
CA GLU A 559 5.23 -11.92 6.92
C GLU A 559 6.76 -12.12 6.97
N GLN A 560 7.47 -11.84 5.87
CA GLN A 560 8.90 -12.09 5.81
C GLN A 560 9.75 -11.01 6.48
N SER A 561 9.27 -9.77 6.59
CA SER A 561 10.04 -8.65 7.14
C SER A 561 9.70 -8.29 8.58
N VAL A 562 8.45 -8.47 9.01
CA VAL A 562 7.93 -8.11 10.33
C VAL A 562 7.62 -9.34 11.16
N TRP A 563 6.86 -10.30 10.62
CA TRP A 563 6.50 -11.49 11.40
C TRP A 563 7.69 -12.40 11.66
N SER A 564 8.77 -12.31 10.88
CA SER A 564 10.01 -13.04 11.16
C SER A 564 10.86 -12.44 12.29
N ASP A 565 10.48 -11.30 12.88
CA ASP A 565 11.12 -10.77 14.08
C ASP A 565 10.85 -11.71 15.27
N PRO A 566 11.87 -12.17 16.00
CA PRO A 566 11.70 -13.09 17.11
C PRO A 566 10.69 -12.62 18.17
N ARG A 567 10.64 -11.31 18.45
CA ARG A 567 9.70 -10.72 19.42
C ARG A 567 8.26 -10.86 18.96
N VAL A 568 8.02 -10.65 17.66
CA VAL A 568 6.71 -10.80 17.05
C VAL A 568 6.29 -12.27 17.02
N LEU A 569 7.20 -13.17 16.62
CA LEU A 569 6.93 -14.62 16.62
C LEU A 569 6.54 -15.13 17.99
N GLU A 570 7.27 -14.73 19.04
CA GLU A 570 7.02 -15.15 20.41
C GLU A 570 5.61 -14.72 20.86
N MET A 571 5.24 -13.46 20.62
CA MET A 571 3.92 -12.93 20.97
C MET A 571 2.79 -13.60 20.18
N LEU A 572 2.94 -13.73 18.86
CA LEU A 572 1.92 -14.37 18.02
C LEU A 572 1.72 -15.83 18.39
N LYS A 573 2.79 -16.54 18.79
CA LYS A 573 2.72 -17.95 19.19
C LYS A 573 2.13 -18.15 20.59
N ASN A 574 2.48 -17.29 21.54
CA ASN A 574 2.18 -17.53 22.95
C ASN A 574 0.95 -16.74 23.44
N ASP A 575 0.75 -15.51 22.98
CA ASP A 575 -0.22 -14.57 23.54
C ASP A 575 -1.52 -14.47 22.73
N TYR A 576 -1.52 -14.88 21.46
CA TYR A 576 -2.65 -14.74 20.55
C TYR A 576 -3.10 -16.08 19.97
N ILE A 577 -4.39 -16.16 19.61
CA ILE A 577 -4.87 -17.16 18.65
C ILE A 577 -4.90 -16.51 17.27
N ILE A 578 -4.20 -17.09 16.31
CA ILE A 578 -4.08 -16.55 14.95
C ILE A 578 -5.18 -17.13 14.07
N VAL A 579 -5.87 -16.26 13.33
CA VAL A 579 -6.73 -16.64 12.21
C VAL A 579 -6.32 -15.89 10.95
N ALA A 580 -5.95 -16.62 9.90
CA ALA A 580 -5.65 -16.05 8.59
C ALA A 580 -6.85 -16.24 7.65
N LEU A 581 -7.47 -15.13 7.27
CA LEU A 581 -8.63 -15.09 6.41
C LEU A 581 -8.20 -14.68 4.99
N TYR A 582 -7.97 -15.66 4.14
CA TYR A 582 -7.61 -15.45 2.73
C TYR A 582 -8.81 -14.90 1.96
N VAL A 583 -8.72 -13.65 1.49
CA VAL A 583 -9.83 -12.94 0.82
C VAL A 583 -9.90 -13.22 -0.69
N ASP A 584 -8.81 -13.71 -1.27
CA ASP A 584 -8.71 -14.02 -2.69
C ASP A 584 -8.82 -15.51 -3.04
N ASP A 585 -8.99 -16.37 -2.03
CA ASP A 585 -9.10 -17.81 -2.19
C ASP A 585 -10.37 -18.24 -2.96
N LYS A 586 -10.20 -19.21 -3.86
CA LYS A 586 -11.23 -19.64 -4.81
C LYS A 586 -11.92 -20.95 -4.43
N THR A 587 -11.58 -21.54 -3.28
CA THR A 587 -12.20 -22.77 -2.76
C THR A 587 -13.70 -22.58 -2.60
N LYS A 588 -14.49 -23.52 -3.12
CA LYS A 588 -15.97 -23.47 -3.06
C LYS A 588 -16.43 -23.80 -1.64
N LEU A 589 -17.37 -23.00 -1.14
CA LEU A 589 -18.00 -23.26 0.16
C LEU A 589 -18.98 -24.44 0.06
N PRO A 590 -19.16 -25.21 1.14
CA PRO A 590 -20.26 -26.16 1.28
C PRO A 590 -21.61 -25.48 1.06
N ALA A 591 -22.59 -26.19 0.49
CA ALA A 591 -23.88 -25.60 0.10
C ALA A 591 -24.62 -24.89 1.26
N GLU A 592 -24.40 -25.35 2.48
CA GLU A 592 -24.97 -24.82 3.73
C GLU A 592 -24.36 -23.47 4.16
N GLU A 593 -23.11 -23.21 3.79
CA GLU A 593 -22.39 -21.96 4.11
C GLU A 593 -22.57 -20.89 3.01
N VAL A 594 -23.25 -21.21 1.92
CA VAL A 594 -23.47 -20.28 0.81
C VAL A 594 -24.65 -19.35 1.12
N TYR A 595 -24.37 -18.06 1.18
CA TYR A 595 -25.38 -17.03 1.44
C TYR A 595 -25.31 -15.88 0.43
N VAL A 596 -26.33 -15.02 0.44
CA VAL A 596 -26.35 -13.75 -0.31
C VAL A 596 -26.06 -12.63 0.67
N SER A 597 -25.05 -11.81 0.37
CA SER A 597 -24.71 -10.71 1.28
C SER A 597 -25.70 -9.57 1.20
N GLU A 598 -26.05 -9.03 2.36
CA GLU A 598 -26.86 -7.82 2.52
C GLU A 598 -26.13 -6.55 2.06
N TYR A 599 -24.79 -6.57 1.98
CA TYR A 599 -23.99 -5.42 1.58
C TYR A 599 -24.03 -5.17 0.07
N ASP A 600 -23.83 -6.21 -0.75
CA ASP A 600 -23.74 -6.09 -2.21
C ASP A 600 -24.78 -6.89 -2.99
N GLY A 601 -25.67 -7.63 -2.30
CA GLY A 601 -26.68 -8.49 -2.93
C GLY A 601 -26.09 -9.67 -3.72
N LYS A 602 -24.78 -9.95 -3.59
CA LYS A 602 -24.11 -11.01 -4.35
C LYS A 602 -24.00 -12.29 -3.54
N LYS A 603 -24.12 -13.42 -4.24
CA LYS A 603 -23.91 -14.76 -3.70
C LYS A 603 -22.45 -14.98 -3.33
N LYS A 604 -22.19 -15.32 -2.06
CA LYS A 604 -20.88 -15.68 -1.52
C LYS A 604 -20.75 -17.20 -1.56
N ASN A 605 -20.04 -17.69 -2.57
CA ASN A 605 -19.92 -19.12 -2.88
C ASN A 605 -18.47 -19.64 -2.79
N THR A 606 -17.52 -18.79 -2.44
CA THR A 606 -16.12 -19.16 -2.25
C THR A 606 -15.60 -18.61 -0.93
N LEU A 607 -14.56 -19.25 -0.37
CA LEU A 607 -13.93 -18.85 0.88
C LEU A 607 -13.48 -17.37 0.86
N GLY A 608 -12.79 -16.96 -0.20
CA GLY A 608 -12.37 -15.57 -0.36
C GLY A 608 -13.52 -14.56 -0.39
N LYS A 609 -14.66 -14.91 -1.02
CA LYS A 609 -15.85 -14.05 -1.03
C LYS A 609 -16.48 -13.92 0.35
N LYS A 610 -16.56 -15.02 1.12
CA LYS A 610 -17.03 -15.01 2.52
C LYS A 610 -16.13 -14.13 3.39
N ASN A 611 -14.81 -14.31 3.27
CA ASN A 611 -13.83 -13.54 4.04
C ASN A 611 -13.80 -12.05 3.67
N THR A 612 -13.88 -11.71 2.38
CA THR A 612 -14.00 -10.31 1.90
C THR A 612 -15.26 -9.65 2.44
N ASP A 613 -16.39 -10.37 2.39
CA ASP A 613 -17.67 -9.87 2.88
C ASP A 613 -17.63 -9.62 4.40
N PHE A 614 -17.03 -10.55 5.15
CA PHE A 614 -16.78 -10.41 6.57
C PHE A 614 -15.91 -9.20 6.89
N GLN A 615 -14.81 -8.99 6.15
CA GLN A 615 -13.91 -7.84 6.31
C GLN A 615 -14.66 -6.51 6.16
N ILE A 616 -15.45 -6.39 5.09
CA ILE A 616 -16.17 -5.15 4.77
C ILE A 616 -17.28 -4.89 5.78
N LYS A 617 -18.10 -5.90 6.12
CA LYS A 617 -19.25 -5.73 7.02
C LYS A 617 -18.82 -5.41 8.45
N GLN A 618 -17.74 -6.03 8.94
CA GLN A 618 -17.34 -5.90 10.34
C GLN A 618 -16.33 -4.79 10.60
N PHE A 619 -15.48 -4.48 9.60
CA PHE A 619 -14.35 -3.57 9.79
C PHE A 619 -14.29 -2.44 8.76
N GLU A 620 -15.27 -2.33 7.85
CA GLU A 620 -15.35 -1.26 6.84
C GLU A 620 -14.07 -1.11 6.01
N SER A 621 -13.36 -2.22 5.79
CA SER A 621 -12.09 -2.26 5.09
C SER A 621 -12.10 -3.36 4.03
N ASN A 622 -11.38 -3.12 2.93
CA ASN A 622 -11.18 -4.06 1.84
C ASN A 622 -9.71 -4.14 1.41
N ALA A 623 -8.80 -3.57 2.22
CA ALA A 623 -7.37 -3.54 1.96
C ALA A 623 -6.69 -4.76 2.58
N GLN A 624 -5.57 -5.19 1.98
CA GLN A 624 -4.73 -6.26 2.51
C GLN A 624 -3.25 -5.83 2.47
N PRO A 625 -2.44 -6.16 3.49
CA PRO A 625 -2.82 -6.82 4.74
C PRO A 625 -3.68 -5.90 5.62
N ASN A 626 -4.54 -6.50 6.44
CA ASN A 626 -5.31 -5.77 7.45
C ASN A 626 -5.39 -6.63 8.73
N TYR A 627 -4.66 -6.21 9.76
CA TYR A 627 -4.53 -6.92 11.03
C TYR A 627 -5.48 -6.34 12.07
N ILE A 628 -6.30 -7.19 12.69
CA ILE A 628 -7.24 -6.84 13.74
C ILE A 628 -6.91 -7.62 15.01
N LEU A 629 -6.80 -6.93 16.14
CA LEU A 629 -6.74 -7.55 17.47
C LEU A 629 -8.14 -7.49 18.07
N LEU A 630 -8.80 -8.63 18.21
CA LEU A 630 -10.18 -8.72 18.68
C LEU A 630 -10.23 -9.33 20.09
N ASP A 631 -11.07 -8.74 20.94
CA ASP A 631 -11.46 -9.34 22.22
C ASP A 631 -12.32 -10.59 21.96
N SER A 632 -11.72 -11.77 22.12
CA SER A 632 -12.37 -13.05 21.83
C SER A 632 -13.63 -13.28 22.67
N ARG A 633 -13.71 -12.75 23.89
CA ARG A 633 -14.88 -12.90 24.78
C ARG A 633 -16.14 -12.27 24.19
N LYS A 634 -15.97 -11.27 23.32
CA LYS A 634 -17.05 -10.54 22.64
C LYS A 634 -17.13 -10.81 21.14
N GLY A 635 -16.32 -11.75 20.62
CA GLY A 635 -16.30 -12.07 19.18
C GLY A 635 -17.57 -12.73 18.63
N ASN A 636 -18.54 -13.10 19.49
CA ASN A 636 -19.85 -13.61 19.09
C ASN A 636 -20.90 -12.49 18.88
N GLU A 637 -20.57 -11.24 19.23
CA GLU A 637 -21.50 -10.13 19.05
C GLU A 637 -21.70 -9.77 17.58
N LYS A 638 -22.89 -9.26 17.22
CA LYS A 638 -23.23 -8.94 15.82
C LYS A 638 -22.35 -7.86 15.19
N VAL A 639 -21.79 -6.98 16.03
CA VAL A 639 -20.95 -5.85 15.62
C VAL A 639 -19.62 -5.95 16.36
N LEU A 640 -18.54 -6.21 15.62
CA LEU A 640 -17.23 -6.50 16.21
C LEU A 640 -16.35 -5.26 16.43
N LYS A 641 -16.59 -4.17 15.70
CA LYS A 641 -15.78 -2.95 15.72
C LYS A 641 -15.51 -2.37 17.14
N PRO A 642 -16.48 -2.33 18.08
CA PRO A 642 -16.24 -1.86 19.45
C PRO A 642 -15.32 -2.78 20.28
N HIS A 643 -15.20 -4.04 19.87
CA HIS A 643 -14.43 -5.07 20.58
C HIS A 643 -13.01 -5.23 20.04
N VAL A 644 -12.65 -4.40 19.07
CA VAL A 644 -11.28 -4.27 18.60
C VAL A 644 -10.44 -3.61 19.69
N LEU A 645 -9.29 -4.21 19.98
CA LEU A 645 -8.41 -3.84 21.09
C LEU A 645 -7.49 -2.67 20.76
N GLN A 646 -7.15 -2.50 19.47
CA GLN A 646 -6.30 -1.44 18.94
C GLN A 646 -6.72 -1.09 17.50
N PRO A 647 -6.53 0.15 17.02
CA PRO A 647 -6.81 0.52 15.64
C PRO A 647 -6.21 -0.48 14.64
N ALA A 648 -6.99 -0.84 13.62
CA ALA A 648 -6.59 -1.82 12.61
C ALA A 648 -5.27 -1.41 11.94
N ARG A 649 -4.36 -2.36 11.75
CA ARG A 649 -3.04 -2.08 11.17
C ARG A 649 -2.93 -2.62 9.75
N GLY A 650 -2.55 -1.75 8.82
CA GLY A 650 -2.27 -2.10 7.42
C GLY A 650 -0.81 -2.48 7.16
N TYR A 651 -0.36 -2.30 5.91
CA TYR A 651 1.04 -2.48 5.51
C TYR A 651 1.95 -1.42 6.16
N ASN A 652 2.83 -1.86 7.07
CA ASN A 652 3.87 -1.03 7.66
C ASN A 652 5.02 -1.90 8.17
N LYS A 653 6.23 -1.70 7.62
CA LYS A 653 7.42 -2.52 7.90
C LYS A 653 8.15 -2.20 9.20
N ASP A 654 7.69 -1.19 9.94
CA ASP A 654 8.22 -0.87 11.27
C ASP A 654 7.87 -1.99 12.26
N ARG A 655 8.91 -2.72 12.68
CA ARG A 655 8.83 -3.85 13.59
C ARG A 655 8.50 -3.41 15.01
N ASP A 656 9.06 -2.30 15.48
CA ASP A 656 8.86 -1.83 16.84
C ASP A 656 7.43 -1.30 17.00
N ALA A 657 6.91 -0.63 15.98
CA ALA A 657 5.51 -0.24 15.94
C ALA A 657 4.56 -1.46 15.88
N PHE A 658 4.94 -2.56 15.22
CA PHE A 658 4.14 -3.79 15.21
C PHE A 658 4.18 -4.53 16.56
N VAL A 659 5.34 -4.58 17.21
CA VAL A 659 5.48 -5.12 18.57
C VAL A 659 4.63 -4.31 19.54
N LYS A 660 4.70 -2.97 19.49
CA LYS A 660 3.88 -2.08 20.31
C LYS A 660 2.38 -2.33 20.08
N PHE A 661 1.95 -2.48 18.83
CA PHE A 661 0.57 -2.81 18.48
C PHE A 661 0.08 -4.10 19.16
N LEU A 662 0.87 -5.18 19.13
CA LEU A 662 0.55 -6.41 19.84
C LEU A 662 0.57 -6.20 21.37
N GLN A 663 1.55 -5.49 21.91
CA GLN A 663 1.66 -5.27 23.36
C GLN A 663 0.47 -4.46 23.91
N ASP A 664 0.11 -3.38 23.22
CA ASP A 664 -1.01 -2.52 23.60
C ASP A 664 -2.35 -3.27 23.47
N GLY A 665 -2.50 -4.12 22.46
CA GLY A 665 -3.67 -4.99 22.33
C GLY A 665 -3.80 -5.99 23.48
N LEU A 666 -2.71 -6.65 23.87
CA LEU A 666 -2.71 -7.58 25.00
C LEU A 666 -2.97 -6.88 26.33
N LYS A 667 -2.41 -5.68 26.51
CA LYS A 667 -2.65 -4.84 27.69
C LYS A 667 -4.12 -4.45 27.79
N GLU A 668 -4.72 -4.01 26.69
CA GLU A 668 -6.15 -3.67 26.64
C GLU A 668 -7.04 -4.89 26.90
N TYR A 669 -6.70 -6.06 26.33
CA TYR A 669 -7.44 -7.31 26.57
C TYR A 669 -7.47 -7.67 28.07
N LYS A 670 -6.32 -7.57 28.74
CA LYS A 670 -6.20 -7.79 30.19
C LYS A 670 -6.94 -6.73 30.99
N ALA A 671 -6.88 -5.45 30.58
CA ALA A 671 -7.60 -4.37 31.26
C ALA A 671 -9.12 -4.56 31.22
N ARG A 672 -9.64 -5.09 30.11
CA ARG A 672 -11.06 -5.47 29.97
C ARG A 672 -11.46 -6.71 30.76
N ALA A 673 -10.50 -7.55 31.18
CA ALA A 673 -10.76 -8.72 32.04
C ALA A 673 -11.07 -8.36 33.50
N GLY A 674 -10.53 -7.22 33.96
CA GLY A 674 -10.70 -6.73 35.34
C GLY A 674 -11.92 -5.82 35.55
N LYS A 675 -12.76 -5.64 34.52
CA LYS A 675 -14.04 -4.93 34.56
C LYS A 675 -15.15 -5.92 34.28
#